data_AF-A0A1D2A4N6-F1
#
_entry.id   AF-A0A1D2A4N6-F1
#
_cell.length_a   1.000
_cell.length_b   1.000
_cell.length_c   1.000
_cell.angle_alpha   90.00
_cell.angle_beta   90.00
_cell.angle_gamma   90.00
#
_symmetry.space_group_name_H-M   'P 1'
#
loop_
_entity.id
_entity.type
_entity.pdbx_description
1 polymer ?
#
loop_
_entity_poly.entity_id
_entity_poly.type
_entity_poly.pdbx_seq_one_letter_code
_entity_poly.pdbx_strand_id
1 'polypeptide(L)'
;MAATVPAHREEVGKLDKDDKILAHFWNLASLEAEVQFRASSDLVDAVLKTQSSAPKAGKREDGEAVVAAYSPTTGYTLKRLVKGLASGNAGARQGFALALTLLLKRLPGMTADDAVLLLASYLEAPSASKGAETRDYLLGRTFGIGAIVQARVPASTACKAEMIDQLLDAGVLKSFLREAAATVILDLVASETEESVSALLSACAPLSAALSASIDQSTPEMLVIALGLWPILPAAVVEASPLLPSGAPRPAPGYQTGAATAAASAAFFAAPHLTTLVPLLTFTTANHPALHSLWTTLLAFLCPGEGSVIADAALEALWMRVVEPELVGSGSHARKYLSITLFLRLLPHLTADNVATVLSPPFLRFLSTNVSQRKAYLHASAHRCELALVAALSGDDADLALAVSLALQRAGGSLWDRVRAGAKSAGAAAPGGKANAITGVQSLDAAQLAELVERQVAVISSACGALTLDDEEAGEEGAPPLEAPAAATAALESLWAAVKQESATEESRQAVFRLLAALAFLEPGQEAPTPQPTRGSRAKAAAKPGMEDPTMQTLRAAGASGAALRPLAAARLIALADFLAKRPVAPGSAAPSPPLADLVAWVEGALSSGHARLARVGAGALSSTQPLREALSRATASADAGGRGRVAALTHLALLLQLYEWADPSVVDPGVGPDLADVVDRALCQAGAEVDGPRAGVNGDAAPAWHDTLVDVVLSLLARPCSPMPSAPLRNAAESVFRVFATDLTTTGLQDLLRVLASSAGGPEEVLGEGEGSEQEDDEGS
;
A
#
# COMPACT_ATOMS: atom_id res chain seq x y z
N MET A 1 -44.27 -52.05 -8.29
CA MET A 1 -45.19 -51.74 -7.18
C MET A 1 -45.15 -50.24 -6.96
N ALA A 2 -46.24 -49.57 -7.32
CA ALA A 2 -46.40 -48.13 -7.22
C ALA A 2 -47.01 -47.78 -5.85
N ALA A 3 -46.54 -46.69 -5.25
CA ALA A 3 -47.20 -46.05 -4.12
C ALA A 3 -47.13 -44.52 -4.31
N THR A 4 -48.17 -44.03 -4.99
CA THR A 4 -48.94 -42.79 -4.77
C THR A 4 -48.42 -41.74 -3.78
N VAL A 5 -48.25 -40.51 -4.28
CA VAL A 5 -48.28 -39.25 -3.52
C VAL A 5 -49.64 -38.57 -3.82
N PRO A 6 -50.37 -38.03 -2.82
CA PRO A 6 -51.78 -37.70 -2.95
C PRO A 6 -52.02 -36.34 -3.63
N ALA A 7 -53.16 -36.29 -4.32
CA ALA A 7 -53.71 -35.13 -4.98
C ALA A 7 -54.38 -34.18 -3.96
N HIS A 8 -54.01 -32.90 -3.98
CA HIS A 8 -54.93 -31.81 -3.65
C HIS A 8 -55.38 -31.17 -4.95
N ARG A 9 -56.53 -31.65 -5.42
CA ARG A 9 -57.27 -31.12 -6.56
C ARG A 9 -58.59 -30.61 -5.98
N GLU A 10 -58.63 -29.32 -5.62
CA GLU A 10 -59.89 -28.61 -5.44
C GLU A 10 -59.97 -27.44 -6.42
N GLU A 11 -60.94 -27.59 -7.31
CA GLU A 11 -61.70 -26.58 -8.06
C GLU A 11 -60.93 -25.41 -8.72
N VAL A 12 -60.36 -25.68 -9.90
CA VAL A 12 -60.14 -24.64 -10.91
C VAL A 12 -60.95 -25.01 -12.15
N GLY A 13 -62.00 -24.23 -12.41
CA GLY A 13 -62.83 -24.32 -13.60
C GLY A 13 -61.99 -24.31 -14.88
N LYS A 14 -62.44 -25.13 -15.84
CA LYS A 14 -61.93 -25.32 -17.21
C LYS A 14 -61.24 -24.08 -17.81
N LEU A 15 -59.92 -24.02 -17.69
CA LEU A 15 -59.05 -23.34 -18.64
C LEU A 15 -58.39 -24.47 -19.43
N ASP A 16 -58.78 -24.62 -20.68
CA ASP A 16 -58.09 -25.45 -21.67
C ASP A 16 -56.74 -24.77 -21.92
N LYS A 17 -55.78 -25.02 -21.02
CA LYS A 17 -54.44 -24.44 -21.06
C LYS A 17 -53.71 -25.17 -22.17
N ASP A 18 -53.29 -24.45 -23.20
CA ASP A 18 -52.36 -24.98 -24.21
C ASP A 18 -51.20 -25.68 -23.47
N ASP A 19 -51.12 -27.02 -23.54
CA ASP A 19 -50.07 -27.82 -22.88
C ASP A 19 -48.66 -27.31 -23.23
N LYS A 20 -48.53 -26.64 -24.38
CA LYS A 20 -47.33 -25.97 -24.84
C LYS A 20 -46.88 -24.80 -23.93
N ILE A 21 -47.80 -23.97 -23.42
CA ILE A 21 -47.49 -22.85 -22.53
C ILE A 21 -46.97 -23.36 -21.18
N LEU A 22 -47.60 -24.41 -20.65
CA LEU A 22 -47.20 -25.01 -19.37
C LEU A 22 -45.80 -25.62 -19.42
N ALA A 23 -45.40 -26.17 -20.57
CA ALA A 23 -44.07 -26.75 -20.77
C ALA A 23 -42.94 -25.72 -20.61
N HIS A 24 -43.15 -24.47 -21.06
CA HIS A 24 -42.11 -23.44 -20.96
C HIS A 24 -41.75 -23.08 -19.52
N PHE A 25 -42.70 -23.11 -18.58
CA PHE A 25 -42.44 -22.80 -17.16
C PHE A 25 -41.43 -23.74 -16.49
N TRP A 26 -41.36 -25.00 -16.92
CA TRP A 26 -40.37 -25.93 -16.39
C TRP A 26 -38.96 -25.54 -16.81
N ASN A 27 -38.79 -25.12 -18.06
CA ASN A 27 -37.50 -24.74 -18.62
C ASN A 27 -37.03 -23.35 -18.15
N LEU A 28 -37.89 -22.52 -17.54
CA LEU A 28 -37.46 -21.29 -16.86
C LEU A 28 -36.51 -21.57 -15.69
N ALA A 29 -36.63 -22.72 -15.03
CA ALA A 29 -35.73 -23.12 -13.94
C ALA A 29 -34.48 -23.86 -14.43
N SER A 30 -34.23 -23.92 -15.74
CA SER A 30 -33.00 -24.53 -16.29
C SER A 30 -31.76 -23.75 -15.84
N LEU A 31 -30.68 -24.47 -15.55
CA LEU A 31 -29.35 -23.89 -15.28
C LEU A 31 -28.61 -23.50 -16.57
N GLU A 32 -29.04 -24.05 -17.71
CA GLU A 32 -28.50 -23.70 -19.02
C GLU A 32 -29.12 -22.38 -19.51
N ALA A 33 -28.30 -21.32 -19.57
CA ALA A 33 -28.74 -19.96 -19.90
C ALA A 33 -29.49 -19.88 -21.25
N GLU A 34 -29.02 -20.62 -22.26
CA GLU A 34 -29.65 -20.65 -23.59
C GLU A 34 -31.05 -21.29 -23.54
N VAL A 35 -31.21 -22.36 -22.77
CA VAL A 35 -32.50 -23.04 -22.61
C VAL A 35 -33.48 -22.12 -21.86
N GLN A 36 -33.00 -21.45 -20.81
CA GLN A 36 -33.78 -20.51 -20.02
C GLN A 36 -34.22 -19.29 -20.84
N PHE A 37 -33.32 -18.74 -21.66
CA PHE A 37 -33.62 -17.60 -22.54
C PHE A 37 -34.67 -17.97 -23.60
N ARG A 38 -34.48 -19.10 -24.30
CA ARG A 38 -35.46 -19.60 -25.29
C ARG A 38 -36.82 -19.85 -24.66
N ALA A 39 -36.85 -20.52 -23.50
CA ALA A 39 -38.10 -20.76 -22.78
C ALA A 39 -38.82 -19.47 -22.38
N SER A 40 -38.06 -18.46 -21.93
CA SER A 40 -38.61 -17.12 -21.63
C SER A 40 -39.20 -16.45 -22.87
N SER A 41 -38.48 -16.46 -23.99
CA SER A 41 -38.92 -15.87 -25.25
C SER A 41 -40.16 -16.56 -25.81
N ASP A 42 -40.14 -17.90 -25.91
CA ASP A 42 -41.22 -18.70 -26.46
C ASP A 42 -42.51 -18.57 -25.62
N LEU A 43 -42.37 -18.55 -24.29
CA LEU A 43 -43.48 -18.30 -23.37
C LEU A 43 -44.14 -16.95 -23.66
N VAL A 44 -43.34 -15.89 -23.77
CA VAL A 44 -43.84 -14.53 -24.01
C VAL A 44 -44.50 -14.43 -25.39
N ASP A 45 -43.92 -15.04 -26.42
CA ASP A 45 -44.50 -15.08 -27.76
C ASP A 45 -45.83 -15.85 -27.80
N ALA A 46 -45.92 -16.98 -27.10
CA ALA A 46 -47.16 -17.74 -27.01
C ALA A 46 -48.26 -16.96 -26.28
N VAL A 47 -47.92 -16.29 -25.17
CA VAL A 47 -48.86 -15.49 -24.39
C VAL A 47 -49.36 -14.28 -25.18
N LEU A 48 -48.46 -13.55 -25.84
CA LEU A 48 -48.83 -12.37 -26.61
C LEU A 48 -49.71 -12.68 -27.84
N LYS A 49 -49.58 -13.87 -28.45
CA LYS A 49 -50.50 -14.32 -29.51
C LYS A 49 -51.95 -14.41 -29.04
N THR A 50 -52.17 -14.67 -27.75
CA THR A 50 -53.50 -14.75 -27.14
C THR A 50 -53.98 -13.42 -26.54
N GLN A 51 -53.15 -12.37 -26.60
CA GLN A 51 -53.41 -11.07 -26.00
C GLN A 51 -53.99 -10.10 -27.03
N SER A 52 -55.06 -9.39 -26.66
CA SER A 52 -55.62 -8.30 -27.46
C SER A 52 -54.66 -7.11 -27.53
N SER A 53 -54.76 -6.32 -28.60
CA SER A 53 -53.93 -5.13 -28.84
C SER A 53 -54.04 -4.05 -27.78
N ALA A 54 -55.11 -4.04 -26.99
CA ALA A 54 -55.29 -3.17 -25.84
C ALA A 54 -55.81 -3.95 -24.61
N PRO A 55 -55.41 -3.55 -23.39
CA PRO A 55 -56.00 -4.04 -22.16
C PRO A 55 -57.43 -3.50 -22.00
N LYS A 56 -58.26 -4.18 -21.22
CA LYS A 56 -59.63 -3.70 -20.94
C LYS A 56 -59.56 -2.39 -20.14
N ALA A 57 -60.46 -1.46 -20.47
CA ALA A 57 -60.60 -0.21 -19.75
C ALA A 57 -61.17 -0.47 -18.34
N GLY A 58 -60.62 0.22 -17.34
CA GLY A 58 -61.02 0.10 -15.94
C GLY A 58 -59.96 0.70 -15.03
N LYS A 59 -60.34 1.00 -13.79
CA LYS A 59 -59.37 1.37 -12.75
C LYS A 59 -58.59 0.13 -12.32
N ARG A 60 -57.29 0.29 -12.13
CA ARG A 60 -56.36 -0.75 -11.68
C ARG A 60 -55.92 -0.40 -10.25
N GLU A 61 -56.72 -0.81 -9.28
CA GLU A 61 -56.53 -0.45 -7.86
C GLU A 61 -55.74 -1.53 -7.09
N ASP A 62 -55.73 -2.78 -7.59
CA ASP A 62 -54.98 -3.91 -7.03
C ASP A 62 -54.48 -4.86 -8.14
N GLY A 63 -53.70 -5.87 -7.77
CA GLY A 63 -53.13 -6.83 -8.73
C GLY A 63 -54.19 -7.71 -9.41
N GLU A 64 -55.34 -7.94 -8.79
CA GLU A 64 -56.43 -8.73 -9.41
C GLU A 64 -57.13 -7.92 -10.50
N ALA A 65 -57.37 -6.63 -10.28
CA ALA A 65 -57.87 -5.69 -11.28
C ALA A 65 -56.89 -5.54 -12.45
N VAL A 66 -55.58 -5.48 -12.18
CA VAL A 66 -54.55 -5.51 -13.24
C VAL A 66 -54.67 -6.80 -14.06
N VAL A 67 -54.72 -7.97 -13.41
CA VAL A 67 -54.86 -9.26 -14.10
C VAL A 67 -56.15 -9.34 -14.93
N ALA A 68 -57.28 -8.87 -14.39
CA ALA A 68 -58.58 -8.90 -15.06
C ALA A 68 -58.63 -8.04 -16.34
N ALA A 69 -57.74 -7.03 -16.45
CA ALA A 69 -57.60 -6.18 -17.62
C ALA A 69 -57.00 -6.92 -18.82
N TYR A 70 -56.30 -8.04 -18.62
CA TYR A 70 -55.65 -8.81 -19.68
C TYR A 70 -56.41 -10.10 -20.03
N SER A 71 -55.93 -10.84 -21.04
CA SER A 71 -56.51 -12.15 -21.37
C SER A 71 -56.32 -13.13 -20.21
N PRO A 72 -57.19 -14.16 -20.05
CA PRO A 72 -57.04 -15.16 -18.98
C PRO A 72 -55.66 -15.84 -18.98
N THR A 73 -55.09 -16.08 -20.16
CA THR A 73 -53.75 -16.67 -20.33
C THR A 73 -52.65 -15.72 -19.86
N THR A 74 -52.72 -14.44 -20.23
CA THR A 74 -51.79 -13.41 -19.75
C THR A 74 -51.89 -13.24 -18.24
N GLY A 75 -53.11 -13.15 -17.72
CA GLY A 75 -53.38 -13.04 -16.28
C GLY A 75 -52.81 -14.20 -15.47
N TYR A 76 -53.03 -15.44 -15.95
CA TYR A 76 -52.45 -16.63 -15.35
C TYR A 76 -50.91 -16.60 -15.39
N THR A 77 -50.33 -16.17 -16.52
CA THR A 77 -48.88 -16.09 -16.69
C THR A 77 -48.28 -15.07 -15.74
N LEU A 78 -48.84 -13.86 -15.63
CA LEU A 78 -48.38 -12.83 -14.69
C LEU A 78 -48.39 -13.34 -13.24
N LYS A 79 -49.52 -13.93 -12.79
CA LYS A 79 -49.64 -14.55 -11.46
C LYS A 79 -48.54 -15.59 -11.20
N ARG A 80 -48.32 -16.48 -12.18
CA ARG A 80 -47.33 -17.55 -12.05
C ARG A 80 -45.90 -17.03 -12.09
N LEU A 81 -45.62 -16.01 -12.91
CA LEU A 81 -44.30 -15.42 -13.00
C LEU A 81 -43.92 -14.72 -11.69
N VAL A 82 -44.82 -13.91 -11.12
CA VAL A 82 -44.60 -13.22 -9.85
C VAL A 82 -44.39 -14.23 -8.70
N LYS A 83 -45.26 -15.24 -8.57
CA LYS A 83 -45.10 -16.29 -7.55
C LYS A 83 -43.78 -17.07 -7.69
N GLY A 84 -43.30 -17.25 -8.92
CA GLY A 84 -42.05 -17.94 -9.21
C GLY A 84 -40.79 -17.20 -8.72
N LEU A 85 -40.86 -15.89 -8.47
CA LEU A 85 -39.73 -15.08 -8.00
C LEU A 85 -39.25 -15.47 -6.61
N ALA A 86 -40.15 -15.92 -5.73
CA ALA A 86 -39.80 -16.42 -4.41
C ALA A 86 -39.40 -17.92 -4.40
N SER A 87 -39.27 -18.57 -5.56
CA SER A 87 -38.90 -19.98 -5.62
C SER A 87 -37.49 -20.22 -5.08
N GLY A 88 -37.33 -21.25 -4.25
CA GLY A 88 -36.02 -21.73 -3.77
C GLY A 88 -35.28 -22.63 -4.77
N ASN A 89 -35.89 -22.96 -5.93
CA ASN A 89 -35.27 -23.80 -6.94
C ASN A 89 -34.11 -23.05 -7.64
N ALA A 90 -32.99 -23.74 -7.83
CA ALA A 90 -31.84 -23.18 -8.54
C ALA A 90 -32.24 -22.77 -9.97
N GLY A 91 -31.75 -21.62 -10.45
CA GLY A 91 -32.07 -21.06 -11.76
C GLY A 91 -33.47 -20.43 -11.89
N ALA A 92 -34.45 -20.83 -11.07
CA ALA A 92 -35.84 -20.37 -11.20
C ALA A 92 -35.95 -18.84 -11.13
N ARG A 93 -35.40 -18.19 -10.10
CA ARG A 93 -35.53 -16.73 -9.93
C ARG A 93 -35.08 -15.93 -11.15
N GLN A 94 -33.96 -16.34 -11.76
CA GLN A 94 -33.41 -15.69 -12.95
C GLN A 94 -34.34 -15.85 -14.15
N GLY A 95 -34.81 -17.06 -14.44
CA GLY A 95 -35.69 -17.31 -15.58
C GLY A 95 -37.08 -16.71 -15.41
N PHE A 96 -37.64 -16.77 -14.20
CA PHE A 96 -38.91 -16.13 -13.87
C PHE A 96 -38.82 -14.60 -13.96
N ALA A 97 -37.74 -13.99 -13.46
CA ALA A 97 -37.49 -12.55 -13.60
C ALA A 97 -37.27 -12.13 -15.06
N LEU A 98 -36.53 -12.91 -15.84
CA LEU A 98 -36.31 -12.66 -17.27
C LEU A 98 -37.62 -12.72 -18.05
N ALA A 99 -38.40 -13.78 -17.89
CA ALA A 99 -39.71 -13.92 -18.53
C ALA A 99 -40.67 -12.79 -18.12
N LEU A 100 -40.67 -12.39 -16.85
CA LEU A 100 -41.46 -11.27 -16.36
C LEU A 100 -41.02 -9.96 -17.03
N THR A 101 -39.72 -9.68 -17.08
CA THR A 101 -39.13 -8.50 -17.73
C THR A 101 -39.58 -8.40 -19.20
N LEU A 102 -39.44 -9.50 -19.94
CA LEU A 102 -39.83 -9.57 -21.35
C LEU A 102 -41.33 -9.40 -21.55
N LEU A 103 -42.15 -9.99 -20.68
CA LEU A 103 -43.59 -9.87 -20.74
C LEU A 103 -44.05 -8.44 -20.44
N LEU A 104 -43.61 -7.85 -19.33
CA LEU A 104 -43.95 -6.47 -18.94
C LEU A 104 -43.60 -5.48 -20.04
N LYS A 105 -42.40 -5.59 -20.63
CA LYS A 105 -41.92 -4.73 -21.71
C LYS A 105 -42.79 -4.79 -22.97
N ARG A 106 -43.40 -5.93 -23.27
CA ARG A 106 -44.15 -6.18 -24.51
C ARG A 106 -45.67 -6.10 -24.33
N LEU A 107 -46.17 -6.07 -23.10
CA LEU A 107 -47.60 -5.98 -22.83
C LEU A 107 -48.13 -4.57 -23.14
N PRO A 108 -49.20 -4.45 -23.94
CA PRO A 108 -49.74 -3.14 -24.31
C PRO A 108 -50.36 -2.46 -23.07
N GLY A 109 -49.93 -1.23 -22.80
CA GLY A 109 -50.49 -0.40 -21.73
C GLY A 109 -50.15 -0.85 -20.31
N MET A 110 -49.13 -1.68 -20.13
CA MET A 110 -48.56 -2.04 -18.82
C MET A 110 -47.68 -0.90 -18.30
N THR A 111 -47.82 -0.54 -17.02
CA THR A 111 -46.97 0.43 -16.32
C THR A 111 -46.18 -0.23 -15.18
N ALA A 112 -45.18 0.47 -14.64
CA ALA A 112 -44.49 0.02 -13.44
C ALA A 112 -45.43 0.00 -12.24
N ASP A 113 -46.33 0.99 -12.12
CA ASP A 113 -47.35 1.07 -11.08
C ASP A 113 -48.23 -0.21 -11.06
N ASP A 114 -48.68 -0.68 -12.23
CA ASP A 114 -49.41 -1.94 -12.36
C ASP A 114 -48.56 -3.14 -11.91
N ALA A 115 -47.29 -3.18 -12.31
CA ALA A 115 -46.40 -4.28 -12.00
C ALA A 115 -46.06 -4.34 -10.50
N VAL A 116 -45.93 -3.20 -9.82
CA VAL A 116 -45.77 -3.13 -8.36
C VAL A 116 -47.02 -3.66 -7.66
N LEU A 117 -48.23 -3.32 -8.14
CA LEU A 117 -49.48 -3.91 -7.61
C LEU A 117 -49.52 -5.43 -7.78
N LEU A 118 -49.01 -5.97 -8.89
CA LEU A 118 -48.89 -7.42 -9.09
C LEU A 118 -47.92 -8.05 -8.08
N LEU A 119 -46.77 -7.44 -7.83
CA LEU A 119 -45.82 -7.91 -6.80
C LEU A 119 -46.47 -7.90 -5.42
N ALA A 120 -47.12 -6.81 -5.04
CA ALA A 120 -47.78 -6.66 -3.74
C ALA A 120 -48.91 -7.68 -3.53
N SER A 121 -49.64 -8.04 -4.59
CA SER A 121 -50.80 -8.93 -4.50
C SER A 121 -50.44 -10.42 -4.54
N TYR A 122 -49.37 -10.80 -5.26
CA TYR A 122 -49.07 -12.21 -5.54
C TYR A 122 -47.76 -12.72 -4.95
N LEU A 123 -46.92 -11.85 -4.40
CA LEU A 123 -45.73 -12.27 -3.67
C LEU A 123 -46.06 -12.31 -2.17
N GLU A 124 -46.24 -13.52 -1.65
CA GLU A 124 -46.72 -13.73 -0.27
C GLU A 124 -45.63 -13.39 0.76
N ALA A 125 -45.93 -12.43 1.64
CA ALA A 125 -45.08 -12.11 2.78
C ALA A 125 -45.18 -13.24 3.83
N PRO A 126 -44.04 -13.78 4.29
CA PRO A 126 -44.06 -14.85 5.28
C PRO A 126 -44.42 -14.32 6.67
N SER A 127 -44.99 -15.19 7.51
CA SER A 127 -45.13 -14.90 8.92
C SER A 127 -43.73 -14.74 9.57
N ALA A 128 -43.60 -13.83 10.52
CA ALA A 128 -42.32 -13.37 11.08
C ALA A 128 -41.42 -14.46 11.72
N SER A 129 -41.85 -15.72 11.76
CA SER A 129 -41.17 -16.84 12.42
C SER A 129 -40.30 -17.74 11.51
N LYS A 130 -40.26 -17.52 10.18
CA LYS A 130 -39.56 -18.44 9.25
C LYS A 130 -38.50 -17.74 8.38
N GLY A 131 -37.26 -17.74 8.85
CA GLY A 131 -36.14 -17.04 8.19
C GLY A 131 -35.84 -17.44 6.73
N ALA A 132 -36.06 -18.71 6.34
CA ALA A 132 -35.86 -19.15 4.95
C ALA A 132 -36.93 -18.59 3.99
N GLU A 133 -38.19 -18.58 4.42
CA GLU A 133 -39.29 -18.00 3.64
C GLU A 133 -39.10 -16.47 3.55
N THR A 134 -38.68 -15.80 4.64
CA THR A 134 -38.36 -14.36 4.62
C THR A 134 -37.25 -14.05 3.64
N ARG A 135 -36.18 -14.85 3.62
CA ARG A 135 -35.08 -14.69 2.67
C ARG A 135 -35.57 -14.80 1.23
N ASP A 136 -36.36 -15.82 0.93
CA ASP A 136 -36.83 -16.10 -0.42
C ASP A 136 -37.86 -15.06 -0.90
N TYR A 137 -38.70 -14.56 0.00
CA TYR A 137 -39.60 -13.42 -0.24
C TYR A 137 -38.82 -12.13 -0.56
N LEU A 138 -37.83 -11.76 0.26
CA LEU A 138 -37.03 -10.55 0.01
C LEU A 138 -36.27 -10.64 -1.32
N LEU A 139 -35.67 -11.81 -1.62
CA LEU A 139 -35.05 -12.05 -2.92
C LEU A 139 -36.08 -11.92 -4.05
N GLY A 140 -37.26 -12.52 -3.90
CA GLY A 140 -38.35 -12.40 -4.87
C GLY A 140 -38.76 -10.95 -5.13
N ARG A 141 -38.83 -10.11 -4.09
CA ARG A 141 -39.10 -8.67 -4.23
C ARG A 141 -38.00 -7.95 -4.97
N THR A 142 -36.75 -8.14 -4.58
CA THR A 142 -35.60 -7.48 -5.23
C THR A 142 -35.51 -7.87 -6.71
N PHE A 143 -35.68 -9.15 -7.05
CA PHE A 143 -35.74 -9.62 -8.44
C PHE A 143 -36.96 -9.07 -9.19
N GLY A 144 -38.12 -9.01 -8.54
CA GLY A 144 -39.34 -8.47 -9.12
C GLY A 144 -39.21 -6.98 -9.47
N ILE A 145 -38.72 -6.16 -8.54
CA ILE A 145 -38.44 -4.74 -8.78
C ILE A 145 -37.39 -4.61 -9.87
N GLY A 146 -36.29 -5.38 -9.82
CA GLY A 146 -35.29 -5.41 -10.89
C GLY A 146 -35.88 -5.72 -12.27
N ALA A 147 -36.82 -6.67 -12.36
CA ALA A 147 -37.51 -6.98 -13.61
C ALA A 147 -38.39 -5.82 -14.12
N ILE A 148 -39.06 -5.09 -13.22
CA ILE A 148 -39.85 -3.89 -13.56
C ILE A 148 -38.93 -2.79 -14.11
N VAL A 149 -37.83 -2.51 -13.42
CA VAL A 149 -36.84 -1.49 -13.85
C VAL A 149 -36.26 -1.84 -15.22
N GLN A 150 -35.83 -3.09 -15.42
CA GLN A 150 -35.26 -3.56 -16.69
C GLN A 150 -36.27 -3.59 -17.84
N ALA A 151 -37.57 -3.75 -17.54
CA ALA A 151 -38.62 -3.70 -18.55
C ALA A 151 -38.78 -2.30 -19.16
N ARG A 152 -38.35 -1.24 -18.44
CA ARG A 152 -38.44 0.18 -18.83
C ARG A 152 -39.86 0.60 -19.22
N VAL A 153 -40.85 0.09 -18.49
CA VAL A 153 -42.25 0.54 -18.61
C VAL A 153 -42.44 1.89 -17.90
N PRO A 154 -43.42 2.73 -18.30
CA PRO A 154 -43.65 4.03 -17.66
C PRO A 154 -43.93 3.89 -16.16
N ALA A 155 -43.32 4.75 -15.34
CA ALA A 155 -43.45 4.72 -13.88
C ALA A 155 -43.74 6.13 -13.34
N SER A 156 -44.70 6.25 -12.43
CA SER A 156 -44.92 7.50 -11.68
C SER A 156 -43.79 7.75 -10.68
N THR A 157 -43.55 9.01 -10.29
CA THR A 157 -42.56 9.36 -9.25
C THR A 157 -42.86 8.66 -7.92
N ALA A 158 -44.13 8.51 -7.57
CA ALA A 158 -44.55 7.79 -6.36
C ALA A 158 -44.18 6.30 -6.43
N CYS A 159 -44.40 5.65 -7.58
CA CYS A 159 -44.00 4.26 -7.80
C CYS A 159 -42.48 4.08 -7.72
N LYS A 160 -41.70 5.01 -8.29
CA LYS A 160 -40.22 4.99 -8.16
C LYS A 160 -39.79 5.12 -6.69
N ALA A 161 -40.39 6.06 -5.96
CA ALA A 161 -40.11 6.27 -4.54
C ALA A 161 -40.43 5.02 -3.71
N GLU A 162 -41.57 4.38 -3.96
CA GLU A 162 -41.97 3.13 -3.31
C GLU A 162 -40.98 1.99 -3.62
N MET A 163 -40.58 1.81 -4.88
CA MET A 163 -39.59 0.78 -5.25
C MET A 163 -38.26 1.00 -4.53
N ILE A 164 -37.77 2.24 -4.43
CA ILE A 164 -36.52 2.56 -3.73
C ILE A 164 -36.64 2.27 -2.24
N ASP A 165 -37.74 2.68 -1.60
CA ASP A 165 -38.00 2.42 -0.19
C ASP A 165 -37.95 0.91 0.12
N GLN A 166 -38.67 0.12 -0.68
CA GLN A 166 -38.67 -1.35 -0.55
C GLN A 166 -37.28 -1.98 -0.73
N LEU A 167 -36.44 -1.42 -1.59
CA LEU A 167 -35.07 -1.90 -1.84
C LEU A 167 -34.13 -1.53 -0.68
N LEU A 168 -34.25 -0.32 -0.12
CA LEU A 168 -33.49 0.12 1.05
C LEU A 168 -33.88 -0.72 2.28
N ASP A 169 -35.17 -0.91 2.52
CA ASP A 169 -35.69 -1.76 3.59
C ASP A 169 -35.18 -3.20 3.50
N ALA A 170 -35.13 -3.77 2.29
CA ALA A 170 -34.57 -5.10 2.07
C ALA A 170 -33.10 -5.18 2.50
N GLY A 171 -32.31 -4.13 2.23
CA GLY A 171 -30.91 -4.02 2.62
C GLY A 171 -30.71 -3.82 4.13
N VAL A 172 -31.64 -3.16 4.82
CA VAL A 172 -31.67 -3.06 6.29
C VAL A 172 -31.96 -4.42 6.92
N LEU A 173 -32.97 -5.12 6.41
CA LEU A 173 -33.37 -6.45 6.91
C LEU A 173 -32.30 -7.53 6.67
N LYS A 174 -31.62 -7.47 5.51
CA LYS A 174 -30.59 -8.45 5.10
C LYS A 174 -29.47 -7.78 4.32
N SER A 175 -28.27 -7.75 4.92
CA SER A 175 -27.09 -7.11 4.34
C SER A 175 -26.67 -7.64 2.96
N PHE A 176 -26.81 -8.95 2.71
CA PHE A 176 -26.43 -9.55 1.41
C PHE A 176 -27.28 -9.04 0.22
N LEU A 177 -28.39 -8.33 0.47
CA LEU A 177 -29.23 -7.73 -0.57
C LEU A 177 -28.79 -6.32 -0.95
N ARG A 178 -27.96 -5.65 -0.13
CA ARG A 178 -27.63 -4.23 -0.30
C ARG A 178 -27.01 -3.94 -1.65
N GLU A 179 -26.05 -4.76 -2.09
CA GLU A 179 -25.34 -4.55 -3.36
C GLU A 179 -26.26 -4.74 -4.58
N ALA A 180 -27.12 -5.76 -4.54
CA ALA A 180 -28.13 -5.98 -5.56
C ALA A 180 -29.18 -4.84 -5.58
N ALA A 181 -29.63 -4.41 -4.40
CA ALA A 181 -30.59 -3.32 -4.24
C ALA A 181 -30.03 -1.99 -4.79
N ALA A 182 -28.79 -1.64 -4.44
CA ALA A 182 -28.14 -0.43 -4.94
C ALA A 182 -28.00 -0.44 -6.47
N THR A 183 -27.68 -1.59 -7.07
CA THR A 183 -27.63 -1.74 -8.53
C THR A 183 -28.99 -1.45 -9.17
N VAL A 184 -30.07 -2.01 -8.62
CA VAL A 184 -31.43 -1.76 -9.14
C VAL A 184 -31.86 -0.30 -8.94
N ILE A 185 -31.49 0.32 -7.82
CA ILE A 185 -31.74 1.75 -7.57
C ILE A 185 -31.04 2.61 -8.62
N LEU A 186 -29.76 2.33 -8.90
CA LEU A 186 -28.99 3.06 -9.92
C LEU A 186 -29.56 2.87 -11.33
N ASP A 187 -30.00 1.66 -11.68
CA ASP A 187 -30.67 1.39 -12.96
C ASP A 187 -31.99 2.15 -13.09
N LEU A 188 -32.74 2.30 -11.98
CA LEU A 188 -34.02 3.03 -11.95
C LEU A 188 -33.85 4.53 -12.19
N VAL A 189 -32.75 5.11 -11.70
CA VAL A 189 -32.47 6.55 -11.79
C VAL A 189 -31.55 6.93 -12.95
N ALA A 190 -31.03 5.95 -13.71
CA ALA A 190 -30.02 6.16 -14.75
C ALA A 190 -30.44 7.14 -15.86
N SER A 191 -31.74 7.29 -16.13
CA SER A 191 -32.28 8.18 -17.16
C SER A 191 -33.00 9.42 -16.61
N GLU A 192 -32.87 9.70 -15.31
CA GLU A 192 -33.56 10.82 -14.68
C GLU A 192 -32.82 12.15 -14.87
N THR A 193 -33.58 13.23 -14.80
CA THR A 193 -33.05 14.60 -14.78
C THR A 193 -32.89 15.10 -13.35
N GLU A 194 -32.18 16.21 -13.15
CA GLU A 194 -32.04 16.84 -11.82
C GLU A 194 -33.42 17.17 -11.22
N GLU A 195 -34.36 17.65 -12.03
CA GLU A 195 -35.72 17.97 -11.60
C GLU A 195 -36.49 16.71 -11.17
N SER A 196 -36.35 15.63 -11.94
CA SER A 196 -36.98 14.34 -11.63
C SER A 196 -36.41 13.74 -10.34
N VAL A 197 -35.10 13.81 -10.14
CA VAL A 197 -34.44 13.36 -8.91
C VAL A 197 -34.84 14.22 -7.72
N SER A 198 -34.96 15.54 -7.87
CA SER A 198 -35.44 16.41 -6.79
C SER A 198 -36.88 16.06 -6.37
N ALA A 199 -37.76 15.77 -7.34
CA ALA A 199 -39.12 15.31 -7.05
C ALA A 199 -39.11 13.93 -6.37
N LEU A 200 -38.23 13.03 -6.80
CA LEU A 200 -38.07 11.70 -6.22
C LEU A 200 -37.56 11.75 -4.77
N LEU A 201 -36.57 12.59 -4.47
CA LEU A 201 -36.06 12.80 -3.11
C LEU A 201 -37.12 13.40 -2.18
N SER A 202 -37.99 14.26 -2.72
CA SER A 202 -39.13 14.81 -1.99
C SER A 202 -40.20 13.76 -1.70
N ALA A 203 -40.38 12.79 -2.60
CA ALA A 203 -41.34 11.69 -2.45
C ALA A 203 -40.79 10.52 -1.61
N CYS A 204 -39.48 10.32 -1.58
CA CYS A 204 -38.80 9.21 -0.90
C CYS A 204 -37.96 9.73 0.28
N ALA A 205 -38.62 9.95 1.42
CA ALA A 205 -37.93 10.38 2.65
C ALA A 205 -36.78 9.44 3.08
N PRO A 206 -36.88 8.10 2.95
CA PRO A 206 -35.79 7.19 3.29
C PRO A 206 -34.51 7.41 2.47
N LEU A 207 -34.63 7.63 1.16
CA LEU A 207 -33.47 7.91 0.31
C LEU A 207 -32.83 9.25 0.67
N SER A 208 -33.64 10.29 0.88
CA SER A 208 -33.16 11.63 1.27
C SER A 208 -32.42 11.60 2.61
N ALA A 209 -32.98 10.89 3.60
CA ALA A 209 -32.36 10.68 4.89
C ALA A 209 -31.05 9.89 4.78
N ALA A 210 -31.01 8.82 3.98
CA ALA A 210 -29.83 7.99 3.79
C ALA A 210 -28.67 8.73 3.09
N LEU A 211 -28.97 9.66 2.17
CA LEU A 211 -27.95 10.50 1.53
C LEU A 211 -27.35 11.54 2.50
N SER A 212 -28.10 11.96 3.51
CA SER A 212 -27.70 12.96 4.51
C SER A 212 -27.23 12.34 5.83
N ALA A 213 -27.25 11.00 5.92
CA ALA A 213 -26.88 10.27 7.12
C ALA A 213 -25.37 10.39 7.40
N SER A 214 -24.98 10.35 8.67
CA SER A 214 -23.58 10.32 9.05
C SER A 214 -22.89 9.03 8.57
N ILE A 215 -21.56 9.07 8.49
CA ILE A 215 -20.77 7.92 7.97
C ILE A 215 -21.00 6.64 8.79
N ASP A 216 -21.14 6.76 10.11
CA ASP A 216 -21.38 5.63 11.02
C ASP A 216 -22.74 4.93 10.79
N GLN A 217 -23.70 5.65 10.21
CA GLN A 217 -25.03 5.13 9.87
C GLN A 217 -25.14 4.73 8.39
N SER A 218 -24.07 4.96 7.61
CA SER A 218 -24.05 4.70 6.18
C SER A 218 -23.49 3.31 5.84
N THR A 219 -23.71 2.87 4.62
CA THR A 219 -23.15 1.62 4.09
C THR A 219 -22.31 1.87 2.84
N PRO A 220 -21.40 0.94 2.46
CA PRO A 220 -20.66 1.06 1.21
C PRO A 220 -21.56 1.18 -0.02
N GLU A 221 -22.73 0.55 0.00
CA GLU A 221 -23.70 0.61 -1.09
C GLU A 221 -24.42 1.96 -1.15
N MET A 222 -24.67 2.61 -0.01
CA MET A 222 -25.15 4.00 -0.01
C MET A 222 -24.11 4.97 -0.60
N LEU A 223 -22.81 4.72 -0.37
CA LEU A 223 -21.75 5.47 -1.05
C LEU A 223 -21.76 5.23 -2.57
N VAL A 224 -22.02 4.00 -3.02
CA VAL A 224 -22.20 3.70 -4.46
C VAL A 224 -23.41 4.43 -5.04
N ILE A 225 -24.54 4.45 -4.33
CA ILE A 225 -25.75 5.19 -4.74
C ILE A 225 -25.46 6.69 -4.82
N ALA A 226 -24.83 7.27 -3.80
CA ALA A 226 -24.47 8.69 -3.78
C ALA A 226 -23.53 9.05 -4.95
N LEU A 227 -22.50 8.25 -5.20
CA LEU A 227 -21.55 8.42 -6.31
C LEU A 227 -22.23 8.31 -7.68
N GLY A 228 -23.20 7.40 -7.85
CA GLY A 228 -23.94 7.23 -9.10
C GLY A 228 -24.99 8.32 -9.35
N LEU A 229 -25.58 8.88 -8.28
CA LEU A 229 -26.52 9.99 -8.36
C LEU A 229 -25.84 11.36 -8.47
N TRP A 230 -24.58 11.49 -8.04
CA TRP A 230 -23.86 12.78 -8.00
C TRP A 230 -23.95 13.63 -9.28
N PRO A 231 -23.86 13.09 -10.51
CA PRO A 231 -24.02 13.89 -11.73
C PRO A 231 -25.37 14.64 -11.83
N ILE A 232 -26.42 14.12 -11.19
CA ILE A 232 -27.81 14.60 -11.28
C ILE A 232 -28.39 15.04 -9.93
N LEU A 233 -27.59 15.06 -8.85
CA LEU A 233 -28.04 15.53 -7.54
C LEU A 233 -28.11 17.06 -7.47
N PRO A 234 -29.15 17.62 -6.80
CA PRO A 234 -29.18 19.04 -6.48
C PRO A 234 -28.00 19.43 -5.59
N ALA A 235 -27.41 20.61 -5.82
CA ALA A 235 -26.24 21.08 -5.07
C ALA A 235 -26.47 21.09 -3.55
N ALA A 236 -27.66 21.46 -3.09
CA ALA A 236 -28.00 21.46 -1.66
C ALA A 236 -27.93 20.07 -1.01
N VAL A 237 -28.22 19.00 -1.78
CA VAL A 237 -28.14 17.62 -1.28
C VAL A 237 -26.68 17.16 -1.24
N VAL A 238 -25.87 17.57 -2.21
CA VAL A 238 -24.42 17.30 -2.21
C VAL A 238 -23.76 17.95 -1.00
N GLU A 239 -24.06 19.22 -0.72
CA GLU A 239 -23.53 19.95 0.45
C GLU A 239 -23.95 19.34 1.80
N ALA A 240 -25.14 18.73 1.87
CA ALA A 240 -25.64 18.07 3.07
C ALA A 240 -25.12 16.63 3.25
N SER A 241 -24.51 16.05 2.21
CA SER A 241 -24.11 14.64 2.21
C SER A 241 -22.66 14.46 2.66
N PRO A 242 -22.37 13.76 3.78
CA PRO A 242 -21.00 13.47 4.16
C PRO A 242 -20.33 12.41 3.29
N LEU A 243 -21.10 11.73 2.41
CA LEU A 243 -20.59 10.74 1.46
C LEU A 243 -19.88 11.39 0.28
N LEU A 244 -20.24 12.64 -0.04
CA LEU A 244 -19.71 13.41 -1.16
C LEU A 244 -18.91 14.63 -0.63
N PRO A 245 -17.86 15.07 -1.32
CA PRO A 245 -17.11 16.26 -0.91
C PRO A 245 -17.93 17.54 -1.12
N SER A 246 -17.97 18.41 -0.12
CA SER A 246 -18.62 19.72 -0.20
C SER A 246 -17.90 20.67 -1.16
N GLY A 247 -18.65 21.54 -1.84
CA GLY A 247 -18.12 22.51 -2.80
C GLY A 247 -17.53 21.93 -4.08
N ALA A 248 -17.57 20.61 -4.28
CA ALA A 248 -17.01 19.96 -5.46
C ALA A 248 -17.92 20.08 -6.69
N PRO A 249 -17.35 20.25 -7.90
CA PRO A 249 -18.15 20.30 -9.12
C PRO A 249 -18.81 18.95 -9.40
N ARG A 250 -19.92 18.98 -10.15
CA ARG A 250 -20.60 17.76 -10.58
C ARG A 250 -19.76 17.00 -11.61
N PRO A 251 -19.47 15.71 -11.39
CA PRO A 251 -18.79 14.90 -12.40
C PRO A 251 -19.71 14.63 -13.59
N ALA A 252 -19.12 14.35 -14.76
CA ALA A 252 -19.89 13.90 -15.91
C ALA A 252 -20.51 12.51 -15.66
N PRO A 253 -21.70 12.22 -16.21
CA PRO A 253 -22.30 10.87 -16.14
C PRO A 253 -21.34 9.79 -16.63
N GLY A 254 -21.22 8.70 -15.88
CA GLY A 254 -20.28 7.61 -16.18
C GLY A 254 -18.81 8.01 -16.07
N TYR A 255 -18.49 9.10 -15.35
CA TYR A 255 -17.14 9.61 -15.14
C TYR A 255 -16.38 9.85 -16.45
N GLN A 256 -17.04 10.38 -17.48
CA GLN A 256 -16.36 10.75 -18.71
C GLN A 256 -15.24 11.78 -18.42
N THR A 257 -14.12 11.66 -19.14
CA THR A 257 -12.97 12.56 -19.00
C THR A 257 -13.37 14.01 -19.22
N GLY A 258 -13.06 14.88 -18.26
CA GLY A 258 -13.33 16.30 -18.34
C GLY A 258 -12.86 17.04 -17.09
N ALA A 259 -12.70 18.36 -17.19
CA ALA A 259 -12.20 19.19 -16.08
C ALA A 259 -13.08 19.09 -14.83
N ALA A 260 -14.40 19.03 -14.98
CA ALA A 260 -15.34 18.87 -13.87
C ALA A 260 -15.19 17.52 -13.19
N THR A 261 -15.11 16.41 -13.95
CA THR A 261 -14.88 15.06 -13.41
C THR A 261 -13.53 14.96 -12.71
N ALA A 262 -12.47 15.57 -13.26
CA ALA A 262 -11.14 15.58 -12.65
C ALA A 262 -11.13 16.35 -11.31
N ALA A 263 -11.77 17.52 -11.27
CA ALA A 263 -11.90 18.31 -10.04
C ALA A 263 -12.78 17.60 -8.98
N ALA A 264 -13.88 16.95 -9.41
CA ALA A 264 -14.71 16.13 -8.53
C ALA A 264 -13.93 14.94 -7.95
N SER A 265 -13.14 14.26 -8.78
CA SER A 265 -12.28 13.14 -8.38
C SER A 265 -11.22 13.61 -7.39
N ALA A 266 -10.53 14.71 -7.68
CA ALA A 266 -9.54 15.30 -6.76
C ALA A 266 -10.16 15.68 -5.41
N ALA A 267 -11.36 16.26 -5.40
CA ALA A 267 -12.06 16.59 -4.16
C ALA A 267 -12.50 15.34 -3.37
N PHE A 268 -12.97 14.30 -4.07
CA PHE A 268 -13.40 13.05 -3.44
C PHE A 268 -12.23 12.28 -2.83
N PHE A 269 -11.11 12.19 -3.55
CA PHE A 269 -9.91 11.50 -3.08
C PHE A 269 -9.02 12.39 -2.20
N ALA A 270 -9.46 13.60 -1.84
CA ALA A 270 -8.72 14.43 -0.90
C ALA A 270 -8.54 13.72 0.45
N ALA A 271 -7.34 13.83 1.03
CA ALA A 271 -6.99 13.20 2.30
C ALA A 271 -8.02 13.37 3.44
N PRO A 272 -8.61 14.56 3.70
CA PRO A 272 -9.63 14.70 4.74
C PRO A 272 -10.90 13.90 4.43
N HIS A 273 -11.37 13.90 3.18
CA HIS A 273 -12.58 13.15 2.78
C HIS A 273 -12.36 11.65 2.91
N LEU A 274 -11.23 11.15 2.39
CA LEU A 274 -10.89 9.73 2.50
C LEU A 274 -10.78 9.25 3.95
N THR A 275 -10.26 10.08 4.85
CA THR A 275 -10.18 9.75 6.29
C THR A 275 -11.57 9.51 6.87
N THR A 276 -12.53 10.34 6.51
CA THR A 276 -13.93 10.18 6.91
C THR A 276 -14.53 8.90 6.32
N LEU A 277 -14.14 8.49 5.11
CA LEU A 277 -14.68 7.30 4.42
C LEU A 277 -14.01 5.96 4.81
N VAL A 278 -12.89 5.96 5.53
CA VAL A 278 -12.17 4.73 5.95
C VAL A 278 -13.08 3.65 6.55
N PRO A 279 -14.04 3.96 7.44
CA PRO A 279 -14.94 2.94 8.01
C PRO A 279 -15.74 2.20 6.93
N LEU A 280 -16.25 2.91 5.91
CA LEU A 280 -17.00 2.32 4.81
C LEU A 280 -16.08 1.50 3.89
N LEU A 281 -14.91 2.05 3.55
CA LEU A 281 -13.94 1.39 2.67
C LEU A 281 -13.43 0.08 3.27
N THR A 282 -13.15 0.06 4.57
CA THR A 282 -12.69 -1.17 5.25
C THR A 282 -13.81 -2.19 5.48
N PHE A 283 -15.07 -1.74 5.63
CA PHE A 283 -16.24 -2.62 5.76
C PHE A 283 -16.47 -3.49 4.52
N THR A 284 -16.04 -3.04 3.33
CA THR A 284 -16.13 -3.82 2.08
C THR A 284 -15.44 -5.19 2.14
N THR A 285 -14.54 -5.40 3.10
CA THR A 285 -13.89 -6.72 3.32
C THR A 285 -14.85 -7.81 3.77
N ALA A 286 -16.08 -7.47 4.17
CA ALA A 286 -17.16 -8.42 4.36
C ALA A 286 -17.47 -9.25 3.10
N ASN A 287 -17.14 -8.75 1.90
CA ASN A 287 -17.37 -9.45 0.64
C ASN A 287 -16.24 -10.40 0.24
N HIS A 288 -15.17 -10.50 1.05
CA HIS A 288 -14.03 -11.37 0.74
C HIS A 288 -14.47 -12.83 0.47
N PRO A 289 -13.98 -13.47 -0.61
CA PRO A 289 -12.89 -13.03 -1.49
C PRO A 289 -13.32 -12.20 -2.71
N ALA A 290 -14.61 -11.93 -2.88
CA ALA A 290 -15.12 -11.10 -3.96
C ALA A 290 -14.77 -9.61 -3.73
N LEU A 291 -14.56 -8.88 -4.83
CA LEU A 291 -14.35 -7.44 -4.77
C LEU A 291 -15.73 -6.75 -4.73
N HIS A 292 -15.98 -6.00 -3.66
CA HIS A 292 -17.20 -5.20 -3.52
C HIS A 292 -17.29 -4.14 -4.65
N SER A 293 -18.48 -3.95 -5.24
CA SER A 293 -18.74 -3.01 -6.36
C SER A 293 -18.26 -1.58 -6.11
N LEU A 294 -18.31 -1.08 -4.87
CA LEU A 294 -17.70 0.20 -4.49
C LEU A 294 -16.29 0.38 -5.06
N TRP A 295 -15.41 -0.62 -4.98
CA TRP A 295 -14.06 -0.50 -5.52
C TRP A 295 -14.05 -0.39 -7.05
N THR A 296 -14.97 -1.05 -7.75
CA THR A 296 -15.10 -0.87 -9.20
C THR A 296 -15.55 0.54 -9.56
N THR A 297 -16.47 1.13 -8.78
CA THR A 297 -16.90 2.53 -8.94
C THR A 297 -15.76 3.51 -8.65
N LEU A 298 -15.02 3.30 -7.55
CA LEU A 298 -13.90 4.16 -7.17
C LEU A 298 -12.75 4.09 -8.17
N LEU A 299 -12.41 2.91 -8.68
CA LEU A 299 -11.38 2.76 -9.70
C LEU A 299 -11.78 3.44 -11.02
N ALA A 300 -13.05 3.33 -11.43
CA ALA A 300 -13.57 4.04 -12.59
C ALA A 300 -13.56 5.57 -12.40
N PHE A 301 -13.76 6.04 -11.17
CA PHE A 301 -13.73 7.47 -10.86
C PHE A 301 -12.30 8.02 -10.70
N LEU A 302 -11.36 7.18 -10.27
CA LEU A 302 -9.93 7.48 -10.20
C LEU A 302 -9.28 7.49 -11.59
N CYS A 303 -9.76 6.61 -12.49
CA CYS A 303 -9.23 6.41 -13.84
C CYS A 303 -10.37 6.55 -14.89
N PRO A 304 -10.86 7.76 -15.17
CA PRO A 304 -11.99 7.96 -16.08
C PRO A 304 -11.62 7.59 -17.53
N GLY A 305 -11.87 6.36 -17.99
CA GLY A 305 -11.77 5.92 -19.40
C GLY A 305 -10.54 5.07 -19.79
N GLU A 306 -10.66 4.33 -20.88
CA GLU A 306 -9.55 3.54 -21.46
C GLU A 306 -8.43 4.46 -21.96
N GLY A 307 -7.26 4.39 -21.32
CA GLY A 307 -6.09 5.22 -21.64
C GLY A 307 -6.02 6.57 -20.92
N SER A 308 -6.92 6.86 -19.98
CA SER A 308 -6.79 8.04 -19.11
C SER A 308 -5.65 7.85 -18.10
N VAL A 309 -4.82 8.88 -17.97
CA VAL A 309 -3.82 8.98 -16.91
C VAL A 309 -4.54 9.12 -15.56
N ILE A 310 -4.08 8.36 -14.58
CA ILE A 310 -4.55 8.44 -13.19
C ILE A 310 -4.24 9.83 -12.65
N ALA A 311 -5.15 10.44 -11.90
CA ALA A 311 -4.81 11.66 -11.17
C ALA A 311 -3.82 11.31 -10.03
N ASP A 312 -2.54 11.67 -10.20
CA ASP A 312 -1.42 11.28 -9.32
C ASP A 312 -1.72 11.55 -7.84
N ALA A 313 -2.16 12.77 -7.51
CA ALA A 313 -2.48 13.17 -6.15
C ALA A 313 -3.65 12.37 -5.54
N ALA A 314 -4.66 12.01 -6.35
CA ALA A 314 -5.81 11.24 -5.89
C ALA A 314 -5.42 9.78 -5.58
N LEU A 315 -4.58 9.18 -6.43
CA LEU A 315 -4.06 7.84 -6.20
C LEU A 315 -3.12 7.81 -4.99
N GLU A 316 -2.25 8.82 -4.85
CA GLU A 316 -1.38 8.96 -3.69
C GLU A 316 -2.19 9.06 -2.39
N ALA A 317 -3.20 9.93 -2.36
CA ALA A 317 -4.06 10.05 -1.19
C ALA A 317 -4.80 8.74 -0.87
N LEU A 318 -5.36 8.05 -1.88
CA LEU A 318 -6.01 6.75 -1.70
C LEU A 318 -5.04 5.70 -1.15
N TRP A 319 -3.84 5.63 -1.72
CA TRP A 319 -2.85 4.63 -1.34
C TRP A 319 -2.32 4.86 0.07
N MET A 320 -1.91 6.09 0.36
CA MET A 320 -1.27 6.47 1.63
C MET A 320 -2.26 6.60 2.79
N ARG A 321 -3.55 6.93 2.53
CA ARG A 321 -4.56 7.06 3.59
C ARG A 321 -5.36 5.79 3.84
N VAL A 322 -5.55 4.96 2.81
CA VAL A 322 -6.44 3.79 2.90
C VAL A 322 -5.67 2.49 2.68
N VAL A 323 -5.03 2.32 1.52
CA VAL A 323 -4.48 1.01 1.15
C VAL A 323 -3.34 0.59 2.07
N GLU A 324 -2.37 1.47 2.28
CA GLU A 324 -1.19 1.15 3.08
C GLU A 324 -1.51 1.01 4.58
N PRO A 325 -2.09 2.02 5.27
CA PRO A 325 -2.36 1.91 6.71
C PRO A 325 -3.49 0.92 7.03
N GLU A 326 -4.62 1.01 6.34
CA GLU A 326 -5.84 0.29 6.73
C GLU A 326 -5.95 -1.11 6.15
N LEU A 327 -5.32 -1.36 4.98
CA LEU A 327 -5.40 -2.65 4.31
C LEU A 327 -4.13 -3.49 4.48
N VAL A 328 -2.97 -2.94 4.13
CA VAL A 328 -1.67 -3.63 4.26
C VAL A 328 -1.23 -3.73 5.72
N GLY A 329 -1.35 -2.63 6.47
CA GLY A 329 -1.00 -2.54 7.88
C GLY A 329 -1.92 -3.33 8.83
N SER A 330 -3.10 -3.75 8.36
CA SER A 330 -4.06 -4.49 9.19
C SER A 330 -3.56 -5.87 9.63
N GLY A 331 -4.09 -6.41 10.73
CA GLY A 331 -3.95 -7.84 11.07
C GLY A 331 -4.79 -8.76 10.18
N SER A 332 -5.83 -8.24 9.50
CA SER A 332 -6.81 -9.05 8.77
C SER A 332 -6.28 -9.56 7.42
N HIS A 333 -6.37 -10.88 7.20
CA HIS A 333 -6.06 -11.48 5.90
C HIS A 333 -7.00 -10.99 4.78
N ALA A 334 -8.27 -10.74 5.09
CA ALA A 334 -9.23 -10.23 4.10
C ALA A 334 -8.86 -8.83 3.60
N ARG A 335 -8.40 -7.95 4.51
CA ARG A 335 -7.92 -6.60 4.16
C ARG A 335 -6.62 -6.63 3.36
N LYS A 336 -5.67 -7.48 3.73
CA LYS A 336 -4.44 -7.70 2.95
C LYS A 336 -4.70 -8.33 1.58
N TYR A 337 -5.71 -9.20 1.47
CA TYR A 337 -6.13 -9.74 0.18
C TYR A 337 -6.76 -8.65 -0.70
N LEU A 338 -7.54 -7.75 -0.11
CA LEU A 338 -8.10 -6.59 -0.81
C LEU A 338 -6.99 -5.67 -1.35
N SER A 339 -5.94 -5.36 -0.59
CA SER A 339 -4.83 -4.54 -1.09
C SER A 339 -4.11 -5.18 -2.28
N ILE A 340 -3.89 -6.51 -2.25
CA ILE A 340 -3.39 -7.27 -3.41
C ILE A 340 -4.33 -7.14 -4.62
N THR A 341 -5.63 -7.29 -4.38
CA THR A 341 -6.65 -7.22 -5.45
C THR A 341 -6.68 -5.83 -6.09
N LEU A 342 -6.62 -4.77 -5.29
CA LEU A 342 -6.56 -3.39 -5.77
C LEU A 342 -5.26 -3.11 -6.53
N PHE A 343 -4.12 -3.57 -6.03
CA PHE A 343 -2.84 -3.48 -6.73
C PHE A 343 -2.91 -4.09 -8.13
N LEU A 344 -3.40 -5.34 -8.23
CA LEU A 344 -3.51 -6.05 -9.51
C LEU A 344 -4.44 -5.34 -10.51
N ARG A 345 -5.46 -4.63 -10.02
CA ARG A 345 -6.37 -3.83 -10.85
C ARG A 345 -5.77 -2.50 -11.27
N LEU A 346 -4.95 -1.88 -10.42
CA LEU A 346 -4.31 -0.59 -10.68
C LEU A 346 -3.07 -0.70 -11.56
N LEU A 347 -2.29 -1.80 -11.45
CA LEU A 347 -1.02 -1.97 -12.14
C LEU A 347 -1.07 -1.67 -13.66
N PRO A 348 -2.09 -2.11 -14.43
CA PRO A 348 -2.18 -1.80 -15.86
C PRO A 348 -2.42 -0.32 -16.20
N HIS A 349 -2.79 0.49 -15.21
CA HIS A 349 -3.13 1.91 -15.37
C HIS A 349 -2.07 2.85 -14.76
N LEU A 350 -1.02 2.31 -14.14
CA LEU A 350 0.03 3.14 -13.54
C LEU A 350 0.91 3.80 -14.61
N THR A 351 1.28 5.04 -14.35
CA THR A 351 2.35 5.77 -15.04
C THR A 351 3.64 5.68 -14.24
N ALA A 352 4.79 6.01 -14.87
CA ALA A 352 6.09 6.01 -14.21
C ALA A 352 6.12 6.82 -12.90
N ASP A 353 5.39 7.94 -12.86
CA ASP A 353 5.30 8.84 -11.70
C ASP A 353 4.61 8.18 -10.49
N ASN A 354 3.63 7.32 -10.74
CA ASN A 354 2.78 6.74 -9.70
C ASN A 354 3.26 5.39 -9.18
N VAL A 355 4.25 4.79 -9.84
CA VAL A 355 4.78 3.48 -9.44
C VAL A 355 5.39 3.52 -8.05
N ALA A 356 6.14 4.57 -7.70
CA ALA A 356 6.83 4.66 -6.41
C ALA A 356 5.85 4.76 -5.23
N THR A 357 4.70 5.38 -5.47
CA THR A 357 3.57 5.52 -4.54
C THR A 357 2.92 4.17 -4.27
N VAL A 358 2.59 3.42 -5.32
CA VAL A 358 1.88 2.13 -5.21
C VAL A 358 2.82 1.00 -4.78
N LEU A 359 4.03 0.92 -5.36
CA LEU A 359 5.09 0.00 -4.94
C LEU A 359 5.90 0.60 -3.79
N SER A 360 5.17 0.95 -2.73
CA SER A 360 5.73 1.50 -1.51
C SER A 360 6.59 0.46 -0.76
N PRO A 361 7.57 0.89 0.05
CA PRO A 361 8.39 -0.04 0.83
C PRO A 361 7.58 -0.95 1.78
N PRO A 362 6.52 -0.49 2.48
CA PRO A 362 5.68 -1.36 3.28
C PRO A 362 4.94 -2.42 2.44
N PHE A 363 4.40 -2.03 1.29
CA PHE A 363 3.72 -2.96 0.40
C PHE A 363 4.67 -4.03 -0.17
N LEU A 364 5.86 -3.63 -0.64
CA LEU A 364 6.87 -4.57 -1.13
C LEU A 364 7.39 -5.50 -0.02
N ARG A 365 7.58 -5.03 1.22
CA ARG A 365 7.92 -5.92 2.34
C ARG A 365 6.80 -6.94 2.62
N PHE A 366 5.55 -6.50 2.60
CA PHE A 366 4.38 -7.36 2.73
C PHE A 366 4.33 -8.44 1.65
N LEU A 367 4.52 -8.06 0.37
CA LEU A 367 4.56 -9.02 -0.73
C LEU A 367 5.73 -9.99 -0.58
N SER A 368 6.94 -9.50 -0.29
CA SER A 368 8.14 -10.33 -0.15
C SER A 368 7.97 -11.42 0.91
N THR A 369 7.36 -11.07 2.03
CA THR A 369 7.07 -12.00 3.13
C THR A 369 6.13 -13.12 2.69
N ASN A 370 5.04 -12.77 1.99
CA ASN A 370 4.01 -13.72 1.56
C ASN A 370 4.41 -14.54 0.32
N VAL A 371 5.27 -14.00 -0.55
CA VAL A 371 5.84 -14.76 -1.67
C VAL A 371 6.86 -15.79 -1.18
N SER A 372 7.72 -15.40 -0.23
CA SER A 372 8.79 -16.28 0.26
C SER A 372 8.27 -17.45 1.09
N GLN A 373 7.18 -17.26 1.82
CA GLN A 373 6.59 -18.27 2.68
C GLN A 373 5.50 -19.06 1.94
N ARG A 374 5.86 -20.22 1.36
CA ARG A 374 4.91 -21.06 0.61
C ARG A 374 3.67 -21.51 1.38
N LYS A 375 3.75 -21.55 2.72
CA LYS A 375 2.64 -21.91 3.61
C LYS A 375 1.82 -20.70 4.08
N ALA A 376 2.21 -19.48 3.72
CA ALA A 376 1.45 -18.28 4.09
C ALA A 376 0.07 -18.28 3.43
N TYR A 377 -0.95 -17.82 4.16
CA TYR A 377 -2.34 -17.77 3.70
C TYR A 377 -2.49 -17.03 2.36
N LEU A 378 -1.74 -15.93 2.19
CA LEU A 378 -1.81 -15.08 0.99
C LEU A 378 -0.76 -15.45 -0.07
N HIS A 379 -0.07 -16.59 0.05
CA HIS A 379 1.02 -16.95 -0.87
C HIS A 379 0.56 -16.97 -2.33
N ALA A 380 -0.57 -17.62 -2.62
CA ALA A 380 -1.09 -17.71 -4.00
C ALA A 380 -1.41 -16.33 -4.59
N SER A 381 -2.00 -15.43 -3.80
CA SER A 381 -2.32 -14.07 -4.23
C SER A 381 -1.07 -13.20 -4.38
N ALA A 382 -0.12 -13.30 -3.47
CA ALA A 382 1.14 -12.56 -3.54
C ALA A 382 2.00 -13.03 -4.72
N HIS A 383 1.99 -14.33 -5.03
CA HIS A 383 2.65 -14.87 -6.22
C HIS A 383 1.98 -14.38 -7.53
N ARG A 384 0.67 -14.13 -7.53
CA ARG A 384 0.03 -13.44 -8.68
C ARG A 384 0.58 -12.02 -8.86
N CYS A 385 0.85 -11.28 -7.77
CA CYS A 385 1.54 -9.98 -7.87
C CYS A 385 2.95 -10.11 -8.43
N GLU A 386 3.70 -11.13 -8.01
CA GLU A 386 5.03 -11.42 -8.55
C GLU A 386 4.99 -11.60 -10.07
N LEU A 387 4.07 -12.43 -10.57
CA LEU A 387 3.89 -12.68 -12.00
C LEU A 387 3.42 -11.41 -12.75
N ALA A 388 2.52 -10.63 -12.15
CA ALA A 388 2.05 -9.38 -12.74
C ALA A 388 3.18 -8.34 -12.86
N LEU A 389 4.10 -8.28 -11.87
CA LEU A 389 5.29 -7.44 -11.93
C LEU A 389 6.27 -7.90 -13.02
N VAL A 390 6.48 -9.21 -13.19
CA VAL A 390 7.27 -9.75 -14.31
C VAL A 390 6.67 -9.35 -15.65
N ALA A 391 5.34 -9.43 -15.78
CA ALA A 391 4.63 -9.03 -16.99
C ALA A 391 4.76 -7.52 -17.26
N ALA A 392 4.61 -6.67 -16.24
CA ALA A 392 4.79 -5.22 -16.36
C ALA A 392 6.22 -4.83 -16.79
N LEU A 393 7.24 -5.52 -16.26
CA LEU A 393 8.64 -5.34 -16.66
C LEU A 393 8.95 -5.80 -18.09
N SER A 394 8.15 -6.72 -18.62
CA SER A 394 8.30 -7.28 -19.97
C SER A 394 7.34 -6.64 -20.98
N GLY A 395 6.57 -5.65 -20.55
CA GLY A 395 5.54 -4.98 -21.36
C GLY A 395 6.13 -4.00 -22.36
N ASP A 396 5.25 -3.44 -23.20
CA ASP A 396 5.62 -2.49 -24.25
C ASP A 396 5.95 -1.08 -23.71
N ASP A 397 5.47 -0.73 -22.52
CA ASP A 397 5.69 0.56 -21.87
C ASP A 397 7.06 0.59 -21.15
N ALA A 398 8.05 1.19 -21.81
CA ALA A 398 9.43 1.26 -21.32
C ALA A 398 9.58 2.14 -20.06
N ASP A 399 8.79 3.21 -19.95
CA ASP A 399 8.85 4.14 -18.82
C ASP A 399 8.26 3.49 -17.57
N LEU A 400 7.12 2.80 -17.72
CA LEU A 400 6.52 1.99 -16.66
C LEU A 400 7.46 0.85 -16.24
N ALA A 401 8.04 0.11 -17.19
CA ALA A 401 8.97 -0.98 -16.91
C ALA A 401 10.22 -0.49 -16.15
N LEU A 402 10.77 0.68 -16.53
CA LEU A 402 11.89 1.29 -15.83
C LEU A 402 11.50 1.70 -14.40
N ALA A 403 10.37 2.38 -14.22
CA ALA A 403 9.90 2.81 -12.91
C ALA A 403 9.65 1.61 -11.97
N VAL A 404 9.03 0.53 -12.47
CA VAL A 404 8.84 -0.72 -11.70
C VAL A 404 10.20 -1.35 -11.35
N SER A 405 11.14 -1.41 -12.29
CA SER A 405 12.48 -1.94 -12.05
C SER A 405 13.22 -1.17 -10.95
N LEU A 406 13.13 0.17 -10.97
CA LEU A 406 13.72 1.04 -9.95
C LEU A 406 13.06 0.86 -8.58
N ALA A 407 11.72 0.77 -8.53
CA ALA A 407 11.01 0.52 -7.28
C ALA A 407 11.41 -0.82 -6.64
N LEU A 408 11.53 -1.87 -7.45
CA LEU A 408 12.01 -3.19 -7.02
C LEU A 408 13.48 -3.17 -6.59
N GLN A 409 14.33 -2.41 -7.28
CA GLN A 409 15.73 -2.21 -6.91
C GLN A 409 15.86 -1.53 -5.54
N ARG A 410 15.05 -0.51 -5.30
CA ARG A 410 15.01 0.26 -4.05
C ARG A 410 14.62 -0.63 -2.86
N ALA A 411 13.65 -1.52 -3.04
CA ALA A 411 13.26 -2.47 -2.00
C ALA A 411 14.37 -3.49 -1.69
N GLY A 412 15.10 -3.93 -2.72
CA GLY A 412 16.24 -4.83 -2.59
C GLY A 412 15.89 -6.25 -2.13
N GLY A 413 16.83 -7.17 -2.31
CA GLY A 413 16.69 -8.57 -1.88
C GLY A 413 16.49 -9.55 -3.03
N SER A 414 16.87 -10.80 -2.76
CA SER A 414 16.99 -11.86 -3.77
C SER A 414 15.69 -12.22 -4.49
N LEU A 415 14.53 -11.94 -3.89
CA LEU A 415 13.24 -12.09 -4.55
C LEU A 415 13.08 -11.09 -5.70
N TRP A 416 13.29 -9.80 -5.43
CA TRP A 416 13.10 -8.74 -6.42
C TRP A 416 14.17 -8.78 -7.51
N ASP A 417 15.37 -9.24 -7.19
CA ASP A 417 16.41 -9.56 -8.18
C ASP A 417 15.95 -10.67 -9.14
N ARG A 418 15.31 -11.72 -8.61
CA ARG A 418 14.76 -12.81 -9.41
C ARG A 418 13.60 -12.35 -10.29
N VAL A 419 12.69 -11.53 -9.77
CA VAL A 419 11.58 -10.94 -10.55
C VAL A 419 12.12 -10.15 -11.73
N ARG A 420 13.12 -9.28 -11.49
CA ARG A 420 13.78 -8.51 -12.56
C ARG A 420 14.52 -9.39 -13.56
N ALA A 421 15.16 -10.47 -13.11
CA ALA A 421 15.83 -11.42 -13.98
C ALA A 421 14.84 -12.26 -14.80
N GLY A 422 13.69 -12.63 -14.24
CA GLY A 422 12.63 -13.40 -14.91
C GLY A 422 12.00 -12.67 -16.09
N ALA A 423 11.92 -11.34 -16.04
CA ALA A 423 11.47 -10.53 -17.18
C ALA A 423 12.42 -10.67 -18.38
N LYS A 424 13.75 -10.74 -18.13
CA LYS A 424 14.76 -10.90 -19.18
C LYS A 424 14.65 -12.23 -19.93
N SER A 425 14.26 -13.31 -19.25
CA SER A 425 14.09 -14.62 -19.88
C SER A 425 12.76 -14.77 -20.63
N ALA A 426 11.69 -14.12 -20.16
CA ALA A 426 10.38 -14.14 -20.82
C ALA A 426 10.36 -13.37 -22.15
N GLY A 427 11.01 -12.21 -22.22
CA GLY A 427 11.11 -11.40 -23.45
C GLY A 427 11.87 -12.08 -24.61
N ALA A 428 12.72 -13.08 -24.31
CA ALA A 428 13.50 -13.80 -25.32
C ALA A 428 12.73 -14.92 -26.05
N ALA A 429 11.52 -15.29 -25.59
CA ALA A 429 10.81 -16.50 -26.03
C ALA A 429 9.58 -16.25 -26.96
N ALA A 430 9.21 -15.00 -27.27
CA ALA A 430 8.03 -14.69 -28.08
C ALA A 430 8.34 -14.70 -29.61
N PRO A 431 7.61 -15.46 -30.44
CA PRO A 431 7.88 -15.55 -31.88
C PRO A 431 7.27 -14.35 -32.62
N GLY A 432 8.11 -13.49 -33.21
CA GLY A 432 7.69 -12.39 -34.08
C GLY A 432 7.71 -10.99 -33.46
N GLY A 433 8.12 -10.85 -32.20
CA GLY A 433 8.34 -9.53 -31.61
C GLY A 433 9.50 -8.83 -32.32
N LYS A 434 9.26 -7.62 -32.85
CA LYS A 434 10.36 -6.64 -32.95
C LYS A 434 11.02 -6.68 -31.59
N ALA A 435 12.31 -7.01 -31.54
CA ALA A 435 13.07 -6.91 -30.31
C ALA A 435 12.97 -5.45 -29.88
N ASN A 436 11.98 -5.13 -29.03
CA ASN A 436 12.12 -4.03 -28.11
C ASN A 436 13.18 -4.55 -27.17
N ALA A 437 14.41 -4.31 -27.60
CA ALA A 437 15.60 -4.80 -27.00
C ALA A 437 15.75 -4.07 -25.66
N ILE A 438 14.97 -4.50 -24.67
CA ILE A 438 15.36 -4.43 -23.26
C ILE A 438 16.39 -5.55 -23.03
N THR A 439 17.33 -5.70 -23.96
CA THR A 439 18.61 -6.38 -23.75
C THR A 439 19.44 -5.44 -22.92
N GLY A 440 19.22 -5.53 -21.61
CA GLY A 440 19.72 -4.56 -20.65
C GLY A 440 18.80 -3.34 -20.61
N VAL A 441 18.21 -3.07 -19.44
CA VAL A 441 18.34 -1.68 -18.95
C VAL A 441 19.83 -1.46 -19.02
N GLN A 442 20.28 -0.66 -20.00
CA GLN A 442 21.68 -0.25 -20.05
C GLN A 442 21.97 0.22 -18.63
N SER A 443 22.94 -0.44 -17.97
CA SER A 443 23.70 0.24 -16.95
C SER A 443 23.98 1.61 -17.53
N LEU A 444 23.47 2.67 -16.89
CA LEU A 444 23.67 4.03 -17.38
C LEU A 444 25.14 4.14 -17.73
N ASP A 445 25.46 4.56 -18.96
CA ASP A 445 26.86 4.71 -19.28
C ASP A 445 27.49 5.73 -18.31
N ALA A 446 28.81 5.74 -18.19
CA ALA A 446 29.49 6.59 -17.20
C ALA A 446 29.11 8.08 -17.34
N ALA A 447 28.73 8.55 -18.54
CA ALA A 447 28.33 9.93 -18.78
C ALA A 447 26.89 10.19 -18.33
N GLN A 448 25.95 9.29 -18.64
CA GLN A 448 24.55 9.36 -18.22
C GLN A 448 24.41 9.26 -16.70
N LEU A 449 25.25 8.45 -16.05
CA LEU A 449 25.28 8.32 -14.60
C LEU A 449 25.84 9.59 -13.94
N ALA A 450 26.85 10.22 -14.54
CA ALA A 450 27.38 11.50 -14.07
C ALA A 450 26.34 12.64 -14.20
N GLU A 451 25.61 12.70 -15.32
CA GLU A 451 24.54 13.68 -15.54
C GLU A 451 23.36 13.47 -14.56
N LEU A 452 22.98 12.21 -14.29
CA LEU A 452 21.99 11.87 -13.27
C LEU A 452 22.43 12.36 -11.89
N VAL A 453 23.70 12.14 -11.53
CA VAL A 453 24.25 12.59 -10.25
C VAL A 453 24.16 14.11 -10.11
N GLU A 454 24.61 14.85 -11.13
CA GLU A 454 24.54 16.33 -11.14
C GLU A 454 23.09 16.84 -11.02
N ARG A 455 22.16 16.25 -11.79
CA ARG A 455 20.75 16.62 -11.77
C ARG A 455 20.08 16.37 -10.41
N GLN A 456 20.32 15.21 -9.79
CA GLN A 456 19.71 14.89 -8.49
C GLN A 456 20.32 15.72 -7.34
N VAL A 457 21.62 16.04 -7.42
CA VAL A 457 22.28 16.99 -6.50
C VAL A 457 21.65 18.38 -6.58
N ALA A 458 21.30 18.85 -7.78
CA ALA A 458 20.57 20.10 -7.97
C ALA A 458 19.14 20.05 -7.39
N VAL A 459 18.43 18.92 -7.55
CA VAL A 459 17.09 18.71 -6.97
C VAL A 459 17.14 18.79 -5.44
N ILE A 460 18.11 18.12 -4.81
CA ILE A 460 18.31 18.18 -3.35
C ILE A 460 18.58 19.63 -2.91
N SER A 461 19.46 20.33 -3.62
CA SER A 461 19.82 21.73 -3.31
C SER A 461 18.61 22.67 -3.41
N SER A 462 17.80 22.52 -4.47
CA SER A 462 16.60 23.33 -4.68
C SER A 462 15.51 23.02 -3.67
N ALA A 463 15.28 21.74 -3.37
CA ALA A 463 14.23 21.30 -2.45
C ALA A 463 14.53 21.71 -1.01
N CYS A 464 15.81 21.76 -0.62
CA CYS A 464 16.20 22.25 0.71
C CYS A 464 16.28 23.79 0.78
N GLY A 465 16.63 24.48 -0.32
CA GLY A 465 16.69 25.95 -0.37
C GLY A 465 15.33 26.65 -0.41
N ALA A 466 14.25 25.98 -0.82
CA ALA A 466 12.91 26.56 -0.85
C ALA A 466 12.31 26.83 0.55
N LEU A 467 12.88 26.23 1.61
CA LEU A 467 12.39 26.37 3.00
C LEU A 467 13.01 27.57 3.74
N THR A 468 13.99 28.27 3.17
CA THR A 468 14.68 29.38 3.86
C THR A 468 14.02 30.75 3.63
N LEU A 469 12.90 30.83 2.89
CA LEU A 469 12.26 32.11 2.58
C LEU A 469 11.07 32.48 3.48
N ASP A 470 10.53 31.54 4.28
CA ASP A 470 9.30 31.78 5.03
C ASP A 470 9.38 31.54 6.56
N ASP A 471 10.46 30.98 7.12
CA ASP A 471 10.50 30.51 8.53
C ASP A 471 11.56 31.19 9.42
N GLU A 472 11.75 32.53 9.33
CA GLU A 472 12.52 33.27 10.36
C GLU A 472 11.68 33.75 11.57
N GLU A 473 10.38 33.44 11.64
CA GLU A 473 9.51 33.81 12.78
C GLU A 473 8.79 32.61 13.42
N ALA A 474 9.52 31.65 14.00
CA ALA A 474 8.92 30.71 14.97
C ALA A 474 9.98 30.08 15.89
N GLY A 475 10.42 30.83 16.89
CA GLY A 475 11.02 30.25 18.09
C GLY A 475 9.95 30.06 19.15
N GLU A 476 9.59 28.81 19.49
CA GLU A 476 9.30 28.31 20.85
C GLU A 476 8.76 26.86 20.82
N GLU A 477 8.94 26.17 21.94
CA GLU A 477 8.76 24.73 22.18
C GLU A 477 7.40 24.17 21.72
N GLY A 478 7.44 23.06 20.96
CA GLY A 478 6.24 22.27 20.61
C GLY A 478 6.01 21.97 19.12
N ALA A 479 6.92 22.33 18.22
CA ALA A 479 6.76 22.05 16.79
C ALA A 479 6.86 20.54 16.48
N PRO A 480 5.99 19.99 15.60
CA PRO A 480 6.11 18.61 15.11
C PRO A 480 7.46 18.41 14.37
N PRO A 481 8.02 17.19 14.35
CA PRO A 481 9.30 16.94 13.69
C PRO A 481 9.23 17.36 12.22
N LEU A 482 10.17 18.21 11.80
CA LEU A 482 10.32 18.65 10.41
C LEU A 482 10.40 17.43 9.47
N GLU A 483 9.37 17.21 8.66
CA GLU A 483 9.37 16.17 7.63
C GLU A 483 10.28 16.58 6.46
N ALA A 484 11.09 15.64 5.97
CA ALA A 484 11.99 15.91 4.86
C ALA A 484 11.20 16.08 3.54
N PRO A 485 11.57 17.03 2.66
CA PRO A 485 10.89 17.22 1.39
C PRO A 485 10.86 15.92 0.57
N ALA A 486 9.67 15.49 0.13
CA ALA A 486 9.48 14.25 -0.64
C ALA A 486 10.36 14.18 -1.90
N ALA A 487 10.58 15.32 -2.56
CA ALA A 487 11.48 15.42 -3.71
C ALA A 487 12.96 15.19 -3.33
N ALA A 488 13.41 15.70 -2.18
CA ALA A 488 14.78 15.52 -1.70
C ALA A 488 15.04 14.10 -1.20
N THR A 489 14.05 13.47 -0.54
CA THR A 489 14.14 12.06 -0.12
C THR A 489 14.16 11.12 -1.32
N ALA A 490 13.33 11.36 -2.34
CA ALA A 490 13.34 10.60 -3.59
C ALA A 490 14.66 10.75 -4.36
N ALA A 491 15.20 11.98 -4.44
CA ALA A 491 16.47 12.26 -5.12
C ALA A 491 17.66 11.57 -4.44
N LEU A 492 17.71 11.57 -3.10
CA LEU A 492 18.78 10.93 -2.33
C LEU A 492 18.75 9.40 -2.46
N GLU A 493 17.57 8.79 -2.52
CA GLU A 493 17.40 7.35 -2.79
C GLU A 493 17.79 6.97 -4.23
N SER A 494 17.48 7.83 -5.21
CA SER A 494 17.90 7.67 -6.60
C SER A 494 19.42 7.68 -6.76
N LEU A 495 20.10 8.64 -6.11
CA LEU A 495 21.56 8.71 -6.07
C LEU A 495 22.18 7.45 -5.44
N TRP A 496 21.63 6.99 -4.32
CA TRP A 496 22.12 5.78 -3.66
C TRP A 496 21.97 4.53 -4.53
N ALA A 497 20.86 4.41 -5.28
CA ALA A 497 20.63 3.30 -6.21
C ALA A 497 21.56 3.36 -7.44
N ALA A 498 21.83 4.56 -7.97
CA ALA A 498 22.69 4.76 -9.13
C ALA A 498 24.15 4.33 -8.87
N VAL A 499 24.68 4.69 -7.70
CA VAL A 499 26.09 4.44 -7.32
C VAL A 499 26.42 2.95 -7.12
N LYS A 500 25.39 2.12 -6.93
CA LYS A 500 25.50 0.65 -6.85
C LYS A 500 25.59 -0.04 -8.21
N GLN A 501 25.37 0.68 -9.31
CA GLN A 501 25.53 0.12 -10.66
C GLN A 501 27.00 -0.17 -10.98
N GLU A 502 27.24 -1.20 -11.80
CA GLU A 502 28.60 -1.60 -12.20
C GLU A 502 29.29 -0.52 -13.06
N SER A 503 28.52 0.25 -13.84
CA SER A 503 28.99 1.34 -14.70
C SER A 503 29.37 2.62 -13.95
N ALA A 504 29.08 2.72 -12.65
CA ALA A 504 29.43 3.90 -11.86
C ALA A 504 30.96 4.06 -11.77
N THR A 505 31.46 5.25 -12.13
CA THR A 505 32.88 5.60 -12.00
C THR A 505 33.24 5.80 -10.53
N GLU A 506 34.52 5.65 -10.19
CA GLU A 506 34.97 5.86 -8.82
C GLU A 506 34.79 7.33 -8.36
N GLU A 507 34.89 8.27 -9.31
CA GLU A 507 34.61 9.69 -9.08
C GLU A 507 33.13 9.93 -8.71
N SER A 508 32.18 9.33 -9.43
CA SER A 508 30.75 9.44 -9.10
C SER A 508 30.42 8.79 -7.75
N ARG A 509 31.08 7.67 -7.41
CA ARG A 509 30.95 7.07 -6.08
C ARG A 509 31.44 8.05 -5.01
N GLN A 510 32.65 8.57 -5.16
CA GLN A 510 33.23 9.51 -4.19
C GLN A 510 32.40 10.79 -4.02
N ALA A 511 31.84 11.34 -5.11
CA ALA A 511 30.97 12.51 -5.05
C ALA A 511 29.70 12.26 -4.21
N VAL A 512 29.00 11.14 -4.46
CA VAL A 512 27.80 10.79 -3.67
C VAL A 512 28.15 10.42 -2.23
N PHE A 513 29.31 9.79 -1.99
CA PHE A 513 29.82 9.53 -0.64
C PHE A 513 30.04 10.84 0.15
N ARG A 514 30.67 11.85 -0.47
CA ARG A 514 30.87 13.17 0.15
C ARG A 514 29.56 13.90 0.38
N LEU A 515 28.62 13.83 -0.56
CA LEU A 515 27.28 14.41 -0.42
C LEU A 515 26.51 13.79 0.76
N LEU A 516 26.45 12.45 0.82
CA LEU A 516 25.79 11.74 1.91
C LEU A 516 26.44 12.06 3.26
N ALA A 517 27.77 12.14 3.33
CA ALA A 517 28.47 12.51 4.55
C ALA A 517 28.26 13.98 4.96
N ALA A 518 28.21 14.90 3.99
CA ALA A 518 27.90 16.30 4.25
C ALA A 518 26.48 16.44 4.82
N LEU A 519 25.49 15.80 4.18
CA LEU A 519 24.09 15.81 4.65
C LEU A 519 23.88 15.05 5.95
N ALA A 520 24.68 14.01 6.24
CA ALA A 520 24.56 13.21 7.44
C ALA A 520 25.21 13.86 8.67
N PHE A 521 26.41 14.45 8.51
CA PHE A 521 27.28 14.79 9.64
C PHE A 521 27.57 16.28 9.79
N LEU A 522 27.46 17.08 8.72
CA LEU A 522 28.00 18.43 8.71
C LEU A 522 26.90 19.50 8.77
N GLU A 523 27.28 20.65 9.33
CA GLU A 523 26.56 21.93 9.24
C GLU A 523 27.54 23.03 8.82
N PRO A 524 27.07 24.11 8.16
CA PRO A 524 27.93 25.24 7.83
C PRO A 524 28.53 25.89 9.10
N GLY A 525 29.85 26.16 9.07
CA GLY A 525 30.54 26.90 10.12
C GLY A 525 30.23 28.40 10.08
N GLN A 526 30.39 29.13 11.19
CA GLN A 526 30.28 30.59 11.17
C GLN A 526 31.44 31.19 10.38
N GLU A 527 31.14 32.09 9.43
CA GLU A 527 32.14 32.83 8.66
C GLU A 527 33.15 33.51 9.59
N ALA A 528 34.44 33.26 9.36
CA ALA A 528 35.48 34.10 9.93
C ALA A 528 35.33 35.52 9.37
N PRO A 529 35.41 36.59 10.19
CA PRO A 529 35.29 37.95 9.71
C PRO A 529 36.37 38.22 8.65
N THR A 530 35.93 38.70 7.48
CA THR A 530 36.80 39.15 6.39
C THR A 530 37.90 40.07 6.94
N PRO A 531 39.19 39.81 6.68
CA PRO A 531 40.24 40.73 7.09
C PRO A 531 40.09 42.03 6.29
N GLN A 532 39.85 43.14 7.00
CA GLN A 532 39.97 44.48 6.40
C GLN A 532 41.37 44.66 5.82
N PRO A 533 41.52 45.30 4.66
CA PRO A 533 42.83 45.49 4.04
C PRO A 533 43.61 46.53 4.83
N THR A 534 44.50 46.10 5.72
CA THR A 534 45.54 46.99 6.25
C THR A 534 46.66 47.10 5.22
N ARG A 535 46.95 48.34 4.82
CA ARG A 535 48.04 48.67 3.91
C ARG A 535 49.37 48.17 4.49
N GLY A 536 49.98 47.21 3.81
CA GLY A 536 51.42 46.96 3.86
C GLY A 536 51.83 45.72 4.64
N SER A 537 51.79 44.55 4.00
CA SER A 537 52.74 43.46 4.22
C SER A 537 52.56 42.39 3.15
N ARG A 538 53.60 42.15 2.34
CA ARG A 538 53.71 40.98 1.47
C ARG A 538 54.05 39.77 2.36
N ALA A 539 53.04 39.05 2.83
CA ALA A 539 53.20 37.70 3.34
C ALA A 539 52.60 36.71 2.33
N LYS A 540 53.47 35.92 1.71
CA LYS A 540 53.15 34.89 0.72
C LYS A 540 52.55 33.69 1.47
N ALA A 541 51.26 33.75 1.79
CA ALA A 541 50.52 32.57 2.24
C ALA A 541 50.24 31.71 1.01
N ALA A 542 50.87 30.54 0.95
CA ALA A 542 50.59 29.54 -0.07
C ALA A 542 49.13 29.09 0.07
N ALA A 543 48.29 29.48 -0.89
CA ALA A 543 46.95 28.92 -1.04
C ALA A 543 47.08 27.40 -1.23
N LYS A 544 46.63 26.63 -0.24
CA LYS A 544 46.35 25.20 -0.42
C LYS A 544 45.13 25.06 -1.36
N PRO A 545 45.06 23.98 -2.16
CA PRO A 545 44.17 23.90 -3.31
C PRO A 545 42.70 24.03 -2.88
N GLY A 546 41.94 24.78 -3.67
CA GLY A 546 40.61 25.28 -3.38
C GLY A 546 39.59 24.21 -3.03
N MET A 547 38.82 24.48 -1.98
CA MET A 547 37.65 23.72 -1.56
C MET A 547 36.39 24.50 -1.99
N GLU A 548 36.22 24.66 -3.29
CA GLU A 548 34.94 25.04 -3.94
C GLU A 548 34.27 23.76 -4.48
N ASP A 549 34.12 22.74 -3.61
CA ASP A 549 33.42 21.49 -3.96
C ASP A 549 31.91 21.80 -4.08
N PRO A 550 31.21 21.40 -5.17
CA PRO A 550 29.75 21.53 -5.30
C PRO A 550 29.01 20.97 -4.08
N THR A 551 29.58 19.96 -3.42
CA THR A 551 29.08 19.40 -2.16
C THR A 551 28.94 20.44 -1.04
N MET A 552 29.91 21.34 -0.89
CA MET A 552 29.86 22.37 0.15
C MET A 552 28.86 23.49 -0.19
N GLN A 553 28.59 23.72 -1.48
CA GLN A 553 27.50 24.60 -1.92
C GLN A 553 26.14 23.99 -1.59
N THR A 554 25.96 22.68 -1.84
CA THR A 554 24.72 21.96 -1.47
C THR A 554 24.49 21.94 0.03
N LEU A 555 25.55 21.81 0.83
CA LEU A 555 25.48 21.89 2.29
C LEU A 555 25.02 23.28 2.77
N ARG A 556 25.53 24.35 2.17
CA ARG A 556 25.11 25.73 2.47
C ARG A 556 23.66 25.98 2.04
N ALA A 557 23.26 25.47 0.87
CA ALA A 557 21.88 25.55 0.38
C ALA A 557 20.91 24.71 1.23
N ALA A 558 21.38 23.59 1.81
CA ALA A 558 20.57 22.74 2.67
C ALA A 558 20.27 23.36 4.04
N GLY A 559 21.13 24.26 4.53
CA GLY A 559 20.91 25.04 5.76
C GLY A 559 20.46 24.20 6.96
N ALA A 560 19.55 24.74 7.77
CA ALA A 560 18.92 24.02 8.88
C ALA A 560 17.93 22.93 8.40
N SER A 561 17.36 23.08 7.21
CA SER A 561 16.37 22.16 6.60
C SER A 561 16.96 20.79 6.24
N GLY A 562 18.28 20.68 6.08
CA GLY A 562 19.00 19.41 5.95
C GLY A 562 18.87 18.50 7.18
N ALA A 563 18.42 19.01 8.33
CA ALA A 563 18.21 18.25 9.55
C ALA A 563 17.29 17.03 9.38
N ALA A 564 16.25 17.16 8.56
CA ALA A 564 15.27 16.11 8.31
C ALA A 564 15.84 14.96 7.45
N LEU A 565 16.84 15.24 6.60
CA LEU A 565 17.48 14.24 5.73
C LEU A 565 18.63 13.49 6.42
N ARG A 566 19.16 14.00 7.53
CA ARG A 566 20.31 13.41 8.25
C ARG A 566 20.16 11.92 8.56
N PRO A 567 19.05 11.43 9.16
CA PRO A 567 18.94 10.01 9.50
C PRO A 567 18.97 9.12 8.26
N LEU A 568 18.33 9.56 7.17
CA LEU A 568 18.30 8.83 5.90
C LEU A 568 19.68 8.83 5.23
N ALA A 569 20.33 9.99 5.15
CA ALA A 569 21.67 10.13 4.59
C ALA A 569 22.70 9.28 5.35
N ALA A 570 22.65 9.31 6.68
CA ALA A 570 23.54 8.53 7.54
C ALA A 570 23.31 7.02 7.35
N ALA A 571 22.05 6.56 7.34
CA ALA A 571 21.73 5.16 7.12
C ALA A 571 22.19 4.67 5.72
N ARG A 572 22.03 5.50 4.68
CA ARG A 572 22.43 5.16 3.30
C ARG A 572 23.94 5.18 3.11
N LEU A 573 24.65 6.11 3.75
CA LEU A 573 26.12 6.16 3.76
C LEU A 573 26.71 4.88 4.36
N ILE A 574 26.21 4.46 5.53
CA ILE A 574 26.70 3.26 6.20
C ILE A 574 26.35 1.99 5.40
N ALA A 575 25.17 1.91 4.79
CA ALA A 575 24.82 0.80 3.90
C ALA A 575 25.68 0.74 2.63
N LEU A 576 26.07 1.90 2.08
CA LEU A 576 26.93 1.99 0.91
C LEU A 576 28.38 1.60 1.25
N ALA A 577 28.86 1.98 2.44
CA ALA A 577 30.14 1.56 2.98
C ALA A 577 30.27 0.04 3.12
N ASP A 578 29.24 -0.63 3.68
CA ASP A 578 29.18 -2.10 3.78
C ASP A 578 29.11 -2.78 2.41
N PHE A 579 28.37 -2.20 1.46
CA PHE A 579 28.30 -2.70 0.09
C PHE A 579 29.67 -2.66 -0.61
N LEU A 580 30.43 -1.57 -0.47
CA LEU A 580 31.76 -1.47 -1.07
C LEU A 580 32.80 -2.36 -0.40
N ALA A 581 32.72 -2.56 0.91
CA ALA A 581 33.61 -3.46 1.65
C ALA A 581 33.49 -4.93 1.20
N LYS A 582 32.33 -5.32 0.62
CA LYS A 582 32.04 -6.68 0.16
C LYS A 582 32.35 -6.93 -1.32
N ARG A 583 32.84 -5.94 -2.08
CA ARG A 583 33.11 -6.10 -3.52
C ARG A 583 34.38 -6.95 -3.76
N PRO A 584 34.36 -7.89 -4.72
CA PRO A 584 35.54 -8.68 -5.07
C PRO A 584 36.62 -7.78 -5.70
N VAL A 585 37.83 -7.80 -5.14
CA VAL A 585 39.00 -7.09 -5.69
C VAL A 585 39.53 -7.86 -6.89
N ALA A 586 39.71 -7.19 -8.03
CA ALA A 586 40.28 -7.80 -9.22
C ALA A 586 41.75 -8.20 -8.99
N PRO A 587 42.20 -9.38 -9.45
CA PRO A 587 43.57 -9.83 -9.22
C PRO A 587 44.57 -8.90 -9.92
N GLY A 588 45.45 -8.26 -9.14
CA GLY A 588 46.53 -7.40 -9.64
C GLY A 588 46.36 -5.89 -9.39
N SER A 589 45.23 -5.43 -8.84
CA SER A 589 45.16 -4.05 -8.31
C SER A 589 45.75 -4.00 -6.90
N ALA A 590 46.42 -2.90 -6.55
CA ALA A 590 46.68 -2.59 -5.15
C ALA A 590 45.36 -2.70 -4.38
N ALA A 591 45.38 -3.30 -3.18
CA ALA A 591 44.19 -3.39 -2.34
C ALA A 591 43.58 -1.99 -2.24
N PRO A 592 42.31 -1.80 -2.63
CA PRO A 592 41.72 -0.46 -2.58
C PRO A 592 41.81 -0.01 -1.12
N SER A 593 42.47 1.12 -0.87
CA SER A 593 42.28 1.83 0.39
C SER A 593 40.77 1.93 0.62
N PRO A 594 40.27 1.64 1.83
CA PRO A 594 38.84 1.65 2.04
C PRO A 594 38.34 3.06 1.73
N PRO A 595 37.32 3.25 0.86
CA PRO A 595 36.76 4.56 0.54
C PRO A 595 36.28 5.31 1.80
N LEU A 596 36.08 4.56 2.91
CA LEU A 596 35.83 5.08 4.24
C LEU A 596 36.99 5.85 4.87
N ALA A 597 38.24 5.46 4.66
CA ALA A 597 39.39 6.18 5.21
C ALA A 597 39.54 7.56 4.56
N ASP A 598 39.40 7.61 3.23
CA ASP A 598 39.41 8.87 2.48
C ASP A 598 38.22 9.77 2.84
N LEU A 599 37.05 9.16 3.11
CA LEU A 599 35.87 9.87 3.59
C LEU A 599 36.08 10.47 4.99
N VAL A 600 36.58 9.67 5.93
CA VAL A 600 36.86 10.12 7.30
C VAL A 600 37.88 11.25 7.28
N ALA A 601 38.96 11.10 6.48
CA ALA A 601 39.95 12.15 6.29
C ALA A 601 39.37 13.42 5.65
N TRP A 602 38.42 13.28 4.71
CA TRP A 602 37.73 14.42 4.10
C TRP A 602 36.85 15.16 5.12
N VAL A 603 36.07 14.43 5.93
CA VAL A 603 35.23 15.01 7.01
C VAL A 603 36.11 15.72 8.03
N GLU A 604 37.20 15.09 8.50
CA GLU A 604 38.15 15.70 9.43
C GLU A 604 38.85 16.93 8.83
N GLY A 605 39.18 16.89 7.54
CA GLY A 605 39.68 18.03 6.77
C GLY A 605 38.69 19.20 6.74
N ALA A 606 37.40 18.91 6.51
CA ALA A 606 36.34 19.93 6.52
C ALA A 606 36.19 20.57 7.92
N LEU A 607 36.22 19.76 8.99
CA LEU A 607 36.16 20.23 10.37
C LEU A 607 37.38 21.07 10.77
N SER A 608 38.59 20.62 10.45
CA SER A 608 39.84 21.33 10.77
C SER A 608 40.00 22.66 10.02
N SER A 609 39.34 22.79 8.87
CA SER A 609 39.35 24.02 8.07
C SER A 609 38.43 25.13 8.62
N GLY A 610 37.55 24.82 9.57
CA GLY A 610 36.57 25.76 10.15
C GLY A 610 35.36 26.07 9.27
N HIS A 611 35.27 25.52 8.06
CA HIS A 611 34.15 25.75 7.13
C HIS A 611 32.89 24.95 7.46
N ALA A 612 33.00 23.91 8.29
CA ALA A 612 31.90 23.07 8.73
C ALA A 612 32.08 22.65 10.20
N ARG A 613 30.97 22.32 10.86
CA ARG A 613 30.94 21.72 12.20
C ARG A 613 30.11 20.44 12.19
N LEU A 614 30.29 19.57 13.17
CA LEU A 614 29.44 18.38 13.33
C LEU A 614 28.02 18.80 13.78
N ALA A 615 27.01 18.23 13.13
CA ALA A 615 25.60 18.59 13.33
C ALA A 615 25.03 18.15 14.67
N ARG A 616 25.47 16.99 15.19
CA ARG A 616 24.89 16.35 16.38
C ARG A 616 25.85 16.20 17.55
N VAL A 617 27.10 16.61 17.38
CA VAL A 617 28.14 16.26 18.35
C VAL A 617 29.05 17.43 18.68
N GLY A 618 29.34 17.61 19.97
CA GLY A 618 30.35 18.56 20.44
C GLY A 618 31.77 18.11 20.05
N ALA A 619 32.74 19.03 20.09
CA ALA A 619 34.13 18.80 19.66
C ALA A 619 34.83 17.57 20.28
N GLY A 620 34.30 17.00 21.37
CA GLY A 620 34.81 15.81 22.04
C GLY A 620 34.61 14.47 21.28
N ALA A 621 33.69 14.35 20.33
CA ALA A 621 33.46 13.09 19.60
C ALA A 621 34.47 12.77 18.49
N LEU A 622 35.45 13.64 18.28
CA LEU A 622 36.62 13.29 17.48
C LEU A 622 37.62 12.43 18.28
N SER A 623 37.42 12.28 19.60
CA SER A 623 38.44 11.74 20.52
C SER A 623 38.21 10.30 20.99
N SER A 624 37.00 9.72 20.90
CA SER A 624 36.74 8.40 21.51
C SER A 624 37.43 7.26 20.75
N THR A 625 37.43 7.29 19.41
CA THR A 625 38.14 6.30 18.57
C THR A 625 39.61 6.67 18.30
N GLN A 626 40.04 7.88 18.68
CA GLN A 626 41.39 8.36 18.42
C GLN A 626 42.48 7.46 19.06
N PRO A 627 42.37 7.01 20.33
CA PRO A 627 43.31 6.06 20.91
C PRO A 627 43.47 4.77 20.10
N LEU A 628 42.35 4.24 19.60
CA LEU A 628 42.32 3.03 18.77
C LEU A 628 43.04 3.26 17.43
N ARG A 629 42.81 4.39 16.78
CA ARG A 629 43.49 4.74 15.51
C ARG A 629 44.99 4.92 15.70
N GLU A 630 45.41 5.56 16.78
CA GLU A 630 46.83 5.71 17.12
C GLU A 630 47.49 4.35 17.40
N ALA A 631 46.84 3.48 18.17
CA ALA A 631 47.31 2.12 18.43
C ALA A 631 47.42 1.28 17.13
N LEU A 632 46.40 1.36 16.27
CA LEU A 632 46.42 0.69 14.97
C LEU A 632 47.54 1.20 14.08
N SER A 633 47.81 2.50 14.08
CA SER A 633 48.91 3.09 13.29
C SER A 633 50.28 2.53 13.70
N ARG A 634 50.50 2.34 15.01
CA ARG A 634 51.70 1.68 15.56
C ARG A 634 51.75 0.20 15.15
N ALA A 635 50.64 -0.52 15.30
CA ALA A 635 50.55 -1.93 14.96
C ALA A 635 50.76 -2.20 13.45
N THR A 636 50.30 -1.31 12.56
CA THR A 636 50.58 -1.43 11.12
C THR A 636 52.08 -1.43 10.81
N ALA A 637 52.89 -0.70 11.58
CA ALA A 637 54.34 -0.60 11.34
C ALA A 637 55.11 -1.85 11.80
N SER A 638 54.54 -2.65 12.72
CA SER A 638 55.16 -3.85 13.30
C SER A 638 54.54 -5.17 12.85
N ALA A 639 53.46 -5.15 12.05
CA ALA A 639 52.66 -6.34 11.73
C ALA A 639 53.34 -7.35 10.78
N ASP A 640 53.33 -8.62 11.18
CA ASP A 640 53.67 -9.77 10.35
C ASP A 640 52.48 -10.21 9.46
N ALA A 641 52.61 -11.31 8.72
CA ALA A 641 51.56 -11.75 7.78
C ALA A 641 50.22 -12.08 8.47
N GLY A 642 50.24 -12.61 9.69
CA GLY A 642 49.05 -12.87 10.51
C GLY A 642 48.48 -11.59 11.14
N GLY A 643 49.35 -10.70 11.63
CA GLY A 643 48.98 -9.41 12.20
C GLY A 643 48.35 -8.46 11.19
N ARG A 644 48.75 -8.51 9.91
CA ARG A 644 48.15 -7.68 8.84
C ARG A 644 46.64 -7.90 8.68
N GLY A 645 46.17 -9.14 8.84
CA GLY A 645 44.73 -9.44 8.81
C GLY A 645 43.98 -8.88 10.01
N ARG A 646 44.59 -8.97 11.21
CA ARG A 646 44.01 -8.46 12.47
C ARG A 646 43.94 -6.94 12.47
N VAL A 647 45.00 -6.28 12.03
CA VAL A 647 45.07 -4.83 11.88
C VAL A 647 44.01 -4.35 10.87
N ALA A 648 43.87 -5.01 9.71
CA ALA A 648 42.88 -4.62 8.71
C ALA A 648 41.42 -4.74 9.23
N ALA A 649 41.08 -5.81 9.95
CA ALA A 649 39.75 -6.00 10.52
C ALA A 649 39.42 -4.93 11.58
N LEU A 650 40.38 -4.62 12.45
CA LEU A 650 40.22 -3.59 13.48
C LEU A 650 40.22 -2.17 12.92
N THR A 651 40.99 -1.89 11.87
CA THR A 651 40.93 -0.61 11.14
C THR A 651 39.56 -0.40 10.51
N HIS A 652 38.97 -1.43 9.91
CA HIS A 652 37.62 -1.34 9.35
C HIS A 652 36.57 -1.09 10.45
N LEU A 653 36.66 -1.79 11.58
CA LEU A 653 35.79 -1.56 12.74
C LEU A 653 35.92 -0.13 13.29
N ALA A 654 37.14 0.39 13.42
CA ALA A 654 37.40 1.74 13.91
C ALA A 654 36.77 2.82 13.01
N LEU A 655 36.88 2.66 11.68
CA LEU A 655 36.26 3.58 10.72
C LEU A 655 34.73 3.56 10.79
N LEU A 656 34.12 2.38 10.97
CA LEU A 656 32.67 2.28 11.16
C LEU A 656 32.24 2.92 12.48
N LEU A 657 32.90 2.60 13.61
CA LEU A 657 32.60 3.19 14.91
C LEU A 657 32.61 4.73 14.85
N GLN A 658 33.57 5.31 14.13
CA GLN A 658 33.63 6.77 13.93
C GLN A 658 32.41 7.32 13.18
N LEU A 659 31.91 6.62 12.14
CA LEU A 659 30.72 7.03 11.39
C LEU A 659 29.44 6.89 12.21
N TYR A 660 29.31 5.84 13.03
CA TYR A 660 28.17 5.68 13.94
C TYR A 660 28.18 6.76 15.03
N GLU A 661 29.35 7.09 15.59
CA GLU A 661 29.50 8.17 16.57
C GLU A 661 29.14 9.55 15.98
N TRP A 662 29.53 9.83 14.74
CA TRP A 662 29.13 11.06 14.04
C TRP A 662 27.63 11.12 13.70
N ALA A 663 27.01 9.97 13.38
CA ALA A 663 25.58 9.88 13.09
C ALA A 663 24.73 10.06 14.35
N ASP A 664 25.13 9.38 15.42
CA ASP A 664 24.47 9.36 16.72
C ASP A 664 25.46 8.94 17.82
N PRO A 665 25.94 9.89 18.64
CA PRO A 665 26.91 9.60 19.69
C PRO A 665 26.36 8.69 20.81
N SER A 666 25.05 8.43 20.88
CA SER A 666 24.48 7.48 21.84
C SER A 666 24.71 6.00 21.46
N VAL A 667 25.06 5.72 20.20
CA VAL A 667 25.19 4.34 19.69
C VAL A 667 26.53 3.71 20.11
N VAL A 668 27.59 4.51 20.20
CA VAL A 668 28.95 4.05 20.51
C VAL A 668 29.30 4.42 21.95
N ASP A 669 29.74 3.44 22.74
CA ASP A 669 30.24 3.71 24.08
C ASP A 669 31.59 4.43 24.01
N PRO A 670 31.79 5.55 24.73
CA PRO A 670 33.10 6.20 24.81
C PRO A 670 34.22 5.28 25.30
N GLY A 671 33.91 4.22 26.06
CA GLY A 671 34.88 3.23 26.54
C GLY A 671 35.38 2.25 25.48
N VAL A 672 34.61 1.99 24.42
CA VAL A 672 34.94 0.97 23.40
C VAL A 672 36.24 1.28 22.65
N GLY A 673 36.49 2.56 22.34
CA GLY A 673 37.71 2.98 21.65
C GLY A 673 38.99 2.73 22.47
N PRO A 674 39.09 3.24 23.71
CA PRO A 674 40.18 2.92 24.63
C PRO A 674 40.37 1.43 24.91
N ASP A 675 39.27 0.68 25.11
CA ASP A 675 39.34 -0.77 25.37
C ASP A 675 39.93 -1.53 24.17
N LEU A 676 39.50 -1.22 22.95
CA LEU A 676 40.08 -1.80 21.74
C LEU A 676 41.54 -1.34 21.51
N ALA A 677 41.91 -0.14 21.95
CA ALA A 677 43.30 0.33 21.85
C ALA A 677 44.24 -0.49 22.76
N ASP A 678 43.80 -0.82 23.99
CA ASP A 678 44.53 -1.73 24.89
C ASP A 678 44.66 -3.12 24.26
N VAL A 679 43.58 -3.63 23.64
CA VAL A 679 43.62 -4.90 22.90
C VAL A 679 44.65 -4.87 21.78
N VAL A 680 44.70 -3.80 20.97
CA VAL A 680 45.68 -3.66 19.89
C VAL A 680 47.11 -3.62 20.45
N ASP A 681 47.37 -2.82 21.47
CA ASP A 681 48.72 -2.68 22.02
C ASP A 681 49.21 -3.98 22.69
N ARG A 682 48.32 -4.73 23.36
CA ARG A 682 48.66 -6.01 24.02
C ARG A 682 48.74 -7.18 23.03
N ALA A 683 47.83 -7.26 22.07
CA ALA A 683 47.73 -8.39 21.15
C ALA A 683 48.64 -8.27 19.92
N LEU A 684 48.97 -7.05 19.48
CA LEU A 684 49.67 -6.81 18.21
C LEU A 684 50.99 -6.05 18.36
N CYS A 685 51.12 -5.15 19.34
CA CYS A 685 52.38 -4.41 19.58
C CYS A 685 53.31 -5.11 20.58
N GLN A 686 52.77 -5.87 21.54
CA GLN A 686 53.52 -6.56 22.61
C GLN A 686 53.60 -8.08 22.44
N ALA A 687 53.17 -8.61 21.28
CA ALA A 687 53.12 -10.04 20.99
C ALA A 687 54.53 -10.67 21.08
N GLY A 688 54.84 -11.32 22.21
CA GLY A 688 56.11 -12.00 22.47
C GLY A 688 56.99 -11.38 23.55
N ALA A 689 56.59 -10.29 24.21
CA ALA A 689 57.25 -9.83 25.43
C ALA A 689 56.66 -10.59 26.64
N GLU A 690 57.43 -11.44 27.31
CA GLU A 690 57.10 -11.91 28.66
C GLU A 690 57.00 -10.67 29.57
N VAL A 691 55.77 -10.22 29.85
CA VAL A 691 55.52 -9.21 30.87
C VAL A 691 55.25 -9.95 32.17
N ASP A 692 56.28 -10.07 32.98
CA ASP A 692 56.18 -10.52 34.37
C ASP A 692 55.26 -9.57 35.16
N GLY A 693 54.17 -10.12 35.71
CA GLY A 693 53.35 -9.53 36.76
C GLY A 693 52.00 -8.93 36.32
N PRO A 694 50.90 -9.15 37.08
CA PRO A 694 49.62 -8.52 36.82
C PRO A 694 49.73 -7.01 37.03
N ARG A 695 49.43 -6.23 35.98
CA ARG A 695 49.25 -4.77 36.14
C ARG A 695 47.99 -4.52 36.98
N ALA A 696 48.15 -3.73 38.04
CA ALA A 696 47.07 -3.38 38.95
C ALA A 696 46.02 -2.54 38.20
N GLY A 697 44.77 -3.02 38.19
CA GLY A 697 43.62 -2.22 37.78
C GLY A 697 43.40 -1.05 38.74
N VAL A 698 42.59 -0.08 38.32
CA VAL A 698 42.27 1.16 39.07
C VAL A 698 41.72 0.87 40.49
N ASN A 699 41.25 -0.36 40.75
CA ASN A 699 40.72 -0.82 42.04
C ASN A 699 41.52 -1.95 42.73
N GLY A 700 42.73 -2.29 42.27
CA GLY A 700 43.58 -3.31 42.90
C GLY A 700 43.32 -4.77 42.48
N ASP A 701 42.39 -5.03 41.55
CA ASP A 701 42.24 -6.33 40.89
C ASP A 701 43.19 -6.49 39.69
N ALA A 702 43.52 -7.74 39.34
CA ALA A 702 44.32 -8.05 38.16
C ALA A 702 43.61 -7.58 36.89
N ALA A 703 44.31 -6.80 36.04
CA ALA A 703 43.73 -6.33 34.78
C ALA A 703 43.25 -7.52 33.92
N PRO A 704 42.03 -7.44 33.33
CA PRO A 704 41.48 -8.54 32.53
C PRO A 704 42.41 -8.92 31.38
N ALA A 705 42.35 -10.20 30.96
CA ALA A 705 43.06 -10.64 29.78
C ALA A 705 42.50 -9.89 28.57
N TRP A 706 43.36 -9.44 27.66
CA TRP A 706 42.93 -8.67 26.49
C TRP A 706 41.88 -9.42 25.64
N HIS A 707 41.91 -10.76 25.66
CA HIS A 707 40.92 -11.60 24.99
C HIS A 707 39.51 -11.44 25.60
N ASP A 708 39.40 -11.31 26.92
CA ASP A 708 38.13 -11.16 27.62
C ASP A 708 37.55 -9.76 27.31
N THR A 709 38.40 -8.73 27.35
CA THR A 709 38.05 -7.35 26.92
C THR A 709 37.56 -7.31 25.46
N LEU A 710 38.21 -8.05 24.55
CA LEU A 710 37.79 -8.13 23.15
C LEU A 710 36.42 -8.80 23.00
N VAL A 711 36.16 -9.89 23.72
CA VAL A 711 34.88 -10.60 23.69
C VAL A 711 33.75 -9.74 24.26
N ASP A 712 33.99 -9.04 25.37
CA ASP A 712 33.03 -8.12 25.98
C ASP A 712 32.65 -6.97 25.04
N VAL A 713 33.64 -6.37 24.37
CA VAL A 713 33.38 -5.32 23.38
C VAL A 713 32.58 -5.86 22.19
N VAL A 714 32.94 -7.04 21.66
CA VAL A 714 32.19 -7.67 20.55
C VAL A 714 30.75 -7.96 20.96
N LEU A 715 30.51 -8.52 22.15
CA LEU A 715 29.17 -8.79 22.66
C LEU A 715 28.36 -7.51 22.87
N SER A 716 28.98 -6.45 23.41
CA SER A 716 28.36 -5.13 23.56
C SER A 716 27.93 -4.55 22.21
N LEU A 717 28.78 -4.64 21.19
CA LEU A 717 28.47 -4.17 19.83
C LEU A 717 27.37 -5.01 19.15
N LEU A 718 27.28 -6.30 19.44
CA LEU A 718 26.24 -7.19 18.89
C LEU A 718 24.87 -7.01 19.57
N ALA A 719 24.85 -6.73 20.87
CA ALA A 719 23.65 -6.63 21.70
C ALA A 719 22.90 -5.28 21.57
N ARG A 720 23.58 -4.22 21.09
CA ARG A 720 22.98 -2.87 21.02
C ARG A 720 22.03 -2.69 19.83
N PRO A 721 20.82 -2.14 20.04
CA PRO A 721 19.94 -1.72 18.95
C PRO A 721 20.43 -0.40 18.33
N CYS A 722 20.79 -0.40 17.05
CA CYS A 722 21.34 0.79 16.36
C CYS A 722 20.27 1.65 15.66
N SER A 723 18.98 1.57 16.03
CA SER A 723 17.91 2.31 15.33
C SER A 723 18.10 3.83 15.44
N PRO A 724 18.01 4.61 14.34
CA PRO A 724 17.50 4.28 12.99
C PRO A 724 18.55 3.77 11.99
N MET A 725 19.81 3.62 12.41
CA MET A 725 20.93 3.18 11.58
C MET A 725 20.90 1.67 11.32
N PRO A 726 21.40 1.20 10.16
CA PRO A 726 21.48 -0.22 9.88
C PRO A 726 22.45 -0.89 10.85
N SER A 727 22.07 -1.95 11.55
CA SER A 727 22.95 -2.65 12.50
C SER A 727 23.86 -3.71 11.85
N ALA A 728 23.52 -4.19 10.65
CA ALA A 728 24.25 -5.26 9.98
C ALA A 728 25.74 -4.94 9.72
N PRO A 729 26.14 -3.72 9.28
CA PRO A 729 27.54 -3.41 9.02
C PRO A 729 28.44 -3.51 10.26
N LEU A 730 27.99 -2.94 11.39
CA LEU A 730 28.72 -3.00 12.65
C LEU A 730 28.84 -4.44 13.17
N ARG A 731 27.77 -5.23 13.04
CA ARG A 731 27.78 -6.66 13.39
C ARG A 731 28.73 -7.48 12.52
N ASN A 732 28.74 -7.26 11.21
CA ASN A 732 29.65 -7.94 10.28
C ASN A 732 31.12 -7.59 10.59
N ALA A 733 31.40 -6.34 10.93
CA ALA A 733 32.74 -5.90 11.31
C ALA A 733 33.18 -6.53 12.65
N ALA A 734 32.29 -6.57 13.64
CA ALA A 734 32.54 -7.27 14.91
C ALA A 734 32.78 -8.78 14.71
N GLU A 735 31.99 -9.44 13.84
CA GLU A 735 32.19 -10.84 13.47
C GLU A 735 33.53 -11.07 12.74
N SER A 736 33.91 -10.16 11.84
CA SER A 736 35.19 -10.22 11.13
C SER A 736 36.37 -10.11 12.11
N VAL A 737 36.31 -9.17 13.06
CA VAL A 737 37.30 -9.05 14.15
C VAL A 737 37.33 -10.35 14.95
N PHE A 738 36.18 -10.83 15.43
CA PHE A 738 36.11 -12.09 16.17
C PHE A 738 36.74 -13.26 15.39
N ARG A 739 36.46 -13.39 14.09
CA ARG A 739 36.98 -14.48 13.24
C ARG A 739 38.49 -14.49 13.14
N VAL A 740 39.14 -13.33 13.07
CA VAL A 740 40.61 -13.24 12.94
C VAL A 740 41.32 -13.40 14.29
N PHE A 741 40.60 -13.20 15.40
CA PHE A 741 41.08 -13.42 16.77
C PHE A 741 40.61 -14.76 17.39
N ALA A 742 39.79 -15.54 16.69
CA ALA A 742 39.17 -16.77 17.21
C ALA A 742 40.16 -17.86 17.62
N THR A 743 41.38 -17.87 17.06
CA THR A 743 42.43 -18.82 17.46
C THR A 743 42.97 -18.57 18.87
N ASP A 744 42.66 -17.40 19.44
CA ASP A 744 43.22 -16.93 20.70
C ASP A 744 42.15 -16.90 21.82
N LEU A 745 40.99 -17.55 21.61
CA LEU A 745 39.87 -17.57 22.57
C LEU A 745 40.24 -18.22 23.92
N THR A 746 39.91 -17.52 25.01
CA THR A 746 40.06 -18.00 26.40
C THR A 746 38.84 -18.83 26.85
N THR A 747 39.02 -19.68 27.86
CA THR A 747 37.92 -20.45 28.47
C THR A 747 36.82 -19.54 29.04
N THR A 748 37.19 -18.37 29.55
CA THR A 748 36.26 -17.35 30.08
C THR A 748 35.42 -16.74 28.96
N GLY A 749 36.05 -16.25 27.88
CA GLY A 749 35.33 -15.69 26.73
C GLY A 749 34.38 -16.70 26.05
N LEU A 750 34.71 -17.99 26.05
CA LEU A 750 33.82 -19.05 25.56
C LEU A 750 32.58 -19.23 26.48
N GLN A 751 32.74 -19.09 27.79
CA GLN A 751 31.63 -19.20 28.75
C GLN A 751 30.65 -18.03 28.62
N ASP A 752 31.13 -16.81 28.37
CA ASP A 752 30.26 -15.65 28.16
C ASP A 752 29.42 -15.77 26.86
N LEU A 753 30.03 -16.29 25.78
CA LEU A 753 29.30 -16.63 24.55
C LEU A 753 28.20 -17.67 24.80
N LEU A 754 28.49 -18.71 25.60
CA LEU A 754 27.50 -19.73 25.98
C LEU A 754 26.38 -19.17 26.87
N ARG A 755 26.69 -18.20 27.74
CA ARG A 755 25.71 -17.55 28.63
C ARG A 755 24.68 -16.73 27.86
N VAL A 756 25.12 -16.01 26.82
CA VAL A 756 24.24 -15.27 25.91
C VAL A 756 23.34 -16.23 25.13
N LEU A 757 23.88 -17.33 24.60
CA LEU A 757 23.09 -18.37 23.92
C LEU A 757 22.06 -19.04 24.85
N ALA A 758 22.41 -19.26 26.13
CA ALA A 758 21.49 -19.79 27.13
C ALA A 758 20.35 -18.82 27.46
N SER A 759 20.60 -17.52 27.47
CA SER A 759 19.56 -16.48 27.66
C SER A 759 18.62 -16.32 26.45
N SER A 760 19.09 -16.61 25.23
CA SER A 760 18.29 -16.54 23.99
C SER A 760 17.31 -17.73 23.81
N ALA A 761 17.47 -18.81 24.58
CA ALA A 761 16.60 -19.99 24.51
C ALA A 761 15.30 -19.84 25.34
N GLY A 762 15.16 -18.79 26.14
CA GLY A 762 13.91 -18.42 26.81
C GLY A 762 13.14 -17.38 25.98
N GLY A 763 12.23 -17.83 25.13
CA GLY A 763 11.23 -16.93 24.52
C GLY A 763 10.21 -16.42 25.56
N PRO A 764 9.48 -15.33 25.27
CA PRO A 764 8.52 -14.75 26.20
C PRO A 764 7.36 -15.72 26.44
N GLU A 765 7.26 -16.21 27.68
CA GLU A 765 6.04 -16.84 28.18
C GLU A 765 4.90 -15.82 28.10
N GLU A 766 3.80 -16.31 27.54
CA GLU A 766 2.51 -15.63 27.47
C GLU A 766 2.14 -15.09 28.86
N VAL A 767 1.78 -13.81 28.91
CA VAL A 767 0.88 -13.28 29.93
C VAL A 767 -0.49 -13.91 29.66
N LEU A 768 -0.63 -15.18 30.05
CA LEU A 768 -1.92 -15.78 30.35
C LEU A 768 -2.27 -15.30 31.75
N GLY A 769 -3.26 -14.42 31.80
CA GLY A 769 -3.85 -13.93 33.03
C GLY A 769 -4.18 -15.08 33.97
N GLU A 770 -3.87 -14.83 35.24
CA GLU A 770 -4.20 -15.65 36.39
C GLU A 770 -5.65 -16.11 36.30
N GLY A 771 -5.84 -17.42 36.20
CA GLY A 771 -7.13 -18.05 36.46
C GLY A 771 -7.42 -17.92 37.95
N GLU A 772 -8.21 -16.92 38.33
CA GLU A 772 -8.97 -16.98 39.57
C GLU A 772 -10.07 -18.04 39.41
N GLY A 773 -10.02 -19.02 40.30
CA GLY A 773 -10.99 -20.09 40.38
C GLY A 773 -12.30 -19.62 41.00
N SER A 774 -13.38 -20.21 40.48
CA SER A 774 -14.63 -20.60 41.13
C SER A 774 -15.38 -19.57 41.98
N GLU A 775 -16.61 -19.27 41.58
CA GLU A 775 -17.79 -19.51 42.43
C GLU A 775 -19.11 -19.49 41.64
N GLN A 776 -19.84 -20.60 41.79
CA GLN A 776 -21.29 -20.78 41.91
C GLN A 776 -22.23 -20.51 40.72
N GLU A 777 -22.84 -21.62 40.30
CA GLU A 777 -24.24 -21.71 39.84
C GLU A 777 -25.16 -20.94 40.78
N ASP A 778 -26.07 -20.15 40.22
CA ASP A 778 -27.45 -20.10 40.72
C ASP A 778 -28.42 -19.79 39.58
N ASP A 779 -29.52 -20.50 39.71
CA ASP A 779 -30.73 -20.58 38.90
C ASP A 779 -31.58 -19.30 39.03
N GLU A 780 -32.68 -19.28 38.28
CA GLU A 780 -33.86 -18.40 38.36
C GLU A 780 -33.97 -17.24 37.37
N GLY A 781 -35.17 -17.19 36.78
CA GLY A 781 -35.52 -16.41 35.60
C GLY A 781 -36.15 -15.05 35.87
N SER A 782 -36.30 -14.29 34.77
CA SER A 782 -37.51 -13.59 34.33
C SER A 782 -37.32 -13.07 32.92
#